data_AF-A0AAJ7TX32-F1
#
_entry.id   AF-A0AAJ7TX32-F1
#
_cell.length_a   1.000
_cell.length_b   1.000
_cell.length_c   1.000
_cell.angle_alpha   90.00
_cell.angle_beta   90.00
_cell.angle_gamma   90.00
#
_symmetry.space_group_name_H-M   'P 1'
#
loop_
_entity.id
_entity.type
_entity.pdbx_description
1 polymer ?
#
loop_
_entity_poly.entity_id
_entity_poly.type
_entity_poly.pdbx_seq_one_letter_code
_entity_poly.pdbx_strand_id
1 'polypeptide(L)'
;MLPLVLVVVCTCWLLAAVAPADTSLHRRRVGGAGVDSKCSVTADAQDAGDATEFTYDVQMPAVRPQKQDAYLCTMVSVPSPRTMYIVDFVPRANMRTAHHMILFGCKSREPTTNVSWDCGRDVSPCQDSSIMYAWARNAPPTRLPKDVGFRVSGSSDVNSFMLQVHYGDISTFQDRHSDCTGVTLHLTYQRQSKIAGIYLLMSPNFNIPAGIKEVNVDMACVYNKEVPIYPFAYRVHAHHLSQVISGYRVRDGNWTEIGRQTPLLPQAFYPRAEPMEVRLGDIVAARCVFSGLGMSETTYVGMNSDDEMCNLYIMYSTDASQGNPSIRCMKRGEARLFRGIPAIANVPVLMPNRSPDDLKLEQDTQWHPEGVTLGQVTGLAVDTDDLIYVFHRADRIWDPRRSFNNRDEFLEDHLGPIAEDTILAFDPVSGHLVHSFGKGMFYLPHGLSIDFEGKLWVTDVALHQVFRLATGGGKEPLLTLGQRMRPGDGASHFCKPTDVAVDPRLRLAFISDGYCNGRIAVFSLDGTFVREWGTEGSKPGEFRIPHALTLVSRVSDDAGNDGGGDSSALCVADRENGRVQCFRADDGTRTRTIEHAAFGGRVFSLAYTPASGGLLYVLNGAPLTGEEGGEMPKGFVLRYDTGDILSTFVPKDERMHMPHDVAVLGNGSAVFVGDTISGRVWKFTPVEKAIHRSVKKAGPSNVHVGASESGDPRLLSGSQHGPGDAVVAPAAPGVASGRATLSPTFFAALLALPAILVAAVGGYMAWRHRAYSEFGARQRNKGLNLGTFLASHGSYSRTGFDILSTEGSDHEHANTSDSEVEEFNAKPRHSAVP
;
A
#
# COMPACT_ATOMS: atom_id res chain seq x y z
N MET A 1 -46.37 -54.72 -40.13
CA MET A 1 -45.27 -54.64 -41.10
C MET A 1 -44.04 -54.11 -40.37
N LEU A 2 -42.92 -54.85 -40.45
CA LEU A 2 -41.56 -54.58 -39.94
C LEU A 2 -41.00 -53.19 -40.37
N PRO A 3 -39.82 -52.68 -39.88
CA PRO A 3 -38.77 -53.34 -39.06
C PRO A 3 -38.00 -52.53 -37.95
N LEU A 4 -37.29 -53.28 -37.07
CA LEU A 4 -35.91 -53.18 -36.48
C LEU A 4 -35.45 -51.92 -35.66
N VAL A 5 -34.77 -51.96 -34.49
CA VAL A 5 -33.92 -52.94 -33.74
C VAL A 5 -33.97 -52.66 -32.22
N LEU A 6 -34.11 -53.70 -31.38
CA LEU A 6 -33.73 -53.71 -29.94
C LEU A 6 -33.56 -55.17 -29.48
N VAL A 7 -32.40 -55.54 -28.91
CA VAL A 7 -32.12 -56.78 -28.14
C VAL A 7 -31.00 -56.42 -27.13
N VAL A 8 -31.22 -56.23 -25.82
CA VAL A 8 -31.56 -57.15 -24.70
C VAL A 8 -30.46 -58.16 -24.38
N VAL A 9 -29.87 -58.07 -23.17
CA VAL A 9 -29.53 -59.26 -22.36
C VAL A 9 -29.75 -58.96 -20.87
N CYS A 10 -30.52 -59.85 -20.25
CA CYS A 10 -30.90 -59.91 -18.85
C CYS A 10 -30.03 -60.94 -18.10
N THR A 11 -30.06 -60.84 -16.78
CA THR A 11 -29.31 -61.52 -15.72
C THR A 11 -29.53 -63.03 -15.55
N CYS A 12 -28.49 -63.72 -15.07
CA CYS A 12 -28.42 -64.60 -13.87
C CYS A 12 -27.51 -65.81 -14.12
N TRP A 13 -26.64 -66.14 -13.16
CA TRP A 13 -26.45 -67.49 -12.58
C TRP A 13 -25.56 -67.37 -11.31
N LEU A 14 -25.86 -68.22 -10.33
CA LEU A 14 -25.51 -68.17 -8.91
C LEU A 14 -24.12 -68.72 -8.53
N LEU A 15 -23.54 -68.12 -7.46
CA LEU A 15 -22.85 -68.68 -6.26
C LEU A 15 -21.90 -69.90 -6.32
N ALA A 16 -20.67 -69.69 -5.82
CA ALA A 16 -19.84 -70.51 -4.89
C ALA A 16 -18.33 -70.24 -5.21
N ALA A 17 -17.34 -70.09 -4.32
CA ALA A 17 -17.19 -70.19 -2.88
C ALA A 17 -15.80 -69.62 -2.46
N VAL A 18 -15.72 -69.06 -1.25
CA VAL A 18 -14.65 -69.18 -0.21
C VAL A 18 -13.15 -68.87 -0.54
N ALA A 19 -12.56 -68.03 0.34
CA ALA A 19 -11.17 -67.53 0.49
C ALA A 19 -10.10 -68.64 0.80
N PRO A 20 -8.80 -68.39 1.15
CA PRO A 20 -8.06 -67.13 1.41
C PRO A 20 -6.57 -67.03 0.93
N ALA A 21 -5.98 -65.84 1.15
CA ALA A 21 -4.58 -65.49 1.48
C ALA A 21 -3.39 -66.02 0.64
N ASP A 22 -2.55 -65.11 0.12
CA ASP A 22 -1.16 -64.98 0.61
C ASP A 22 -0.52 -63.63 0.24
N THR A 23 0.46 -63.31 1.08
CA THR A 23 1.26 -62.10 1.23
C THR A 23 2.34 -61.89 0.16
N SER A 24 2.82 -60.64 0.13
CA SER A 24 4.00 -60.13 -0.58
C SER A 24 3.78 -59.65 -2.03
N LEU A 25 3.94 -58.34 -2.25
CA LEU A 25 4.25 -57.80 -3.56
C LEU A 25 5.07 -56.51 -3.42
N HIS A 26 6.36 -56.71 -3.69
CA HIS A 26 7.31 -55.82 -4.34
C HIS A 26 7.12 -54.29 -4.26
N ARG A 27 8.04 -53.71 -3.50
CA ARG A 27 8.70 -52.42 -3.70
C ARG A 27 8.78 -52.01 -5.19
N ARG A 28 7.84 -51.19 -5.66
CA ARG A 28 8.03 -50.33 -6.84
C ARG A 28 8.46 -48.94 -6.35
N ARG A 29 9.73 -48.62 -6.59
CA ARG A 29 10.22 -47.23 -6.62
C ARG A 29 9.42 -46.49 -7.68
N VAL A 30 8.48 -45.66 -7.25
CA VAL A 30 8.01 -44.53 -8.04
C VAL A 30 8.94 -43.39 -7.70
N GLY A 31 9.66 -42.89 -8.71
CA GLY A 31 10.64 -41.83 -8.57
C GLY A 31 10.03 -40.62 -7.90
N GLY A 32 10.64 -40.20 -6.79
CA GLY A 32 10.38 -38.89 -6.21
C GLY A 32 10.75 -37.83 -7.24
N ALA A 33 9.79 -36.95 -7.54
CA ALA A 33 10.12 -35.64 -8.07
C ALA A 33 11.05 -34.97 -7.05
N GLY A 34 12.24 -34.57 -7.51
CA GLY A 34 13.24 -33.91 -6.68
C GLY A 34 12.65 -32.70 -5.98
N VAL A 35 12.68 -32.73 -4.66
CA VAL A 35 12.50 -31.55 -3.82
C VAL A 35 13.80 -30.75 -3.93
N ASP A 36 13.75 -29.58 -4.59
CA ASP A 36 14.84 -28.62 -4.54
C ASP A 36 15.02 -28.13 -3.09
N SER A 37 16.13 -28.53 -2.49
CA SER A 37 16.51 -28.26 -1.09
C SER A 37 17.23 -26.92 -0.95
N LYS A 38 16.59 -25.81 -1.33
CA LYS A 38 17.23 -24.47 -1.32
C LYS A 38 16.98 -23.61 -0.08
N CYS A 39 15.86 -23.76 0.63
CA CYS A 39 15.64 -23.04 1.89
C CYS A 39 15.98 -23.98 3.04
N SER A 40 17.09 -23.73 3.72
CA SER A 40 17.43 -24.50 4.92
C SER A 40 16.51 -24.06 6.06
N VAL A 41 15.55 -24.91 6.43
CA VAL A 41 15.11 -24.96 7.82
C VAL A 41 16.26 -25.60 8.59
N THR A 42 17.32 -24.82 8.87
CA THR A 42 18.42 -25.31 9.70
C THR A 42 17.89 -25.44 11.12
N ALA A 43 17.50 -26.67 11.45
CA ALA A 43 17.57 -27.15 12.81
C ALA A 43 19.06 -27.34 13.18
N ASP A 44 19.86 -26.27 13.20
CA ASP A 44 21.19 -26.27 13.83
C ASP A 44 21.09 -26.28 15.37
N ALA A 45 20.10 -27.02 15.89
CA ALA A 45 20.12 -27.47 17.27
C ALA A 45 21.04 -28.69 17.45
N GLN A 46 21.55 -29.28 16.37
CA GLN A 46 22.44 -30.46 16.43
C GLN A 46 23.93 -30.13 16.55
N ASP A 47 24.35 -28.88 16.34
CA ASP A 47 25.76 -28.45 16.51
C ASP A 47 25.96 -27.51 17.72
N ALA A 48 24.90 -27.26 18.49
CA ALA A 48 25.01 -26.64 19.79
C ALA A 48 25.51 -27.69 20.79
N GLY A 49 26.83 -27.79 20.91
CA GLY A 49 27.47 -28.30 22.13
C GLY A 49 27.06 -27.49 23.36
N ASP A 50 27.95 -27.33 24.33
CA ASP A 50 27.73 -26.62 25.60
C ASP A 50 27.43 -25.09 25.48
N ALA A 51 27.05 -24.61 24.29
CA ALA A 51 26.76 -23.21 24.01
C ALA A 51 25.43 -22.76 24.66
N THR A 52 25.49 -21.69 25.47
CA THR A 52 24.31 -21.15 26.15
C THR A 52 23.41 -20.29 25.25
N GLU A 53 23.91 -19.88 24.08
CA GLU A 53 23.23 -19.04 23.09
C GLU A 53 23.36 -19.65 21.69
N PHE A 54 22.30 -19.53 20.88
CA PHE A 54 22.25 -20.06 19.53
C PHE A 54 21.16 -19.36 18.70
N THR A 55 21.17 -19.54 17.38
CA THR A 55 20.18 -18.97 16.47
C THR A 55 19.22 -20.03 15.95
N TYR A 56 17.98 -19.64 15.65
CA TYR A 56 16.98 -20.52 15.06
C TYR A 56 16.21 -19.80 13.95
N ASP A 57 16.28 -20.34 12.74
CA ASP A 57 15.64 -19.75 11.57
C ASP A 57 14.21 -20.25 11.41
N VAL A 58 13.28 -19.31 11.38
CA VAL A 58 11.88 -19.55 11.03
C VAL A 58 11.63 -18.92 9.67
N GLN A 59 11.58 -19.75 8.62
CA GLN A 59 11.52 -19.32 7.22
C GLN A 59 10.41 -20.03 6.45
N MET A 60 9.94 -19.39 5.39
CA MET A 60 9.03 -20.00 4.44
C MET A 60 9.69 -21.20 3.72
N PRO A 61 8.98 -22.33 3.53
CA PRO A 61 9.55 -23.54 2.95
C PRO A 61 9.63 -23.46 1.41
N ALA A 62 10.46 -22.56 0.89
CA ALA A 62 10.70 -22.38 -0.55
C ALA A 62 9.41 -22.12 -1.35
N VAL A 63 8.57 -21.22 -0.83
CA VAL A 63 7.22 -20.99 -1.34
C VAL A 63 7.22 -20.25 -2.67
N ARG A 64 6.13 -20.43 -3.41
CA ARG A 64 5.85 -19.76 -4.69
C ARG A 64 4.43 -19.22 -4.67
N PRO A 65 4.20 -18.01 -4.14
CA PRO A 65 2.91 -17.35 -4.19
C PRO A 65 2.34 -17.34 -5.63
N GLN A 66 1.05 -17.64 -5.77
CA GLN A 66 0.37 -17.75 -7.08
C GLN A 66 -0.65 -16.62 -7.32
N LYS A 67 -0.86 -15.75 -6.33
CA LYS A 67 -1.79 -14.63 -6.37
C LYS A 67 -1.13 -13.39 -5.79
N GLN A 68 -1.45 -12.22 -6.34
CA GLN A 68 -1.14 -10.93 -5.73
C GLN A 68 -1.76 -10.86 -4.33
N ASP A 69 -1.12 -10.14 -3.41
CA ASP A 69 -1.56 -9.99 -2.01
C ASP A 69 -1.79 -11.35 -1.30
N ALA A 70 -0.88 -12.29 -1.51
CA ALA A 70 -0.96 -13.60 -0.87
C ALA A 70 -0.47 -13.55 0.58
N TYR A 71 -1.30 -14.02 1.51
CA TYR A 71 -0.93 -14.23 2.91
C TYR A 71 -0.57 -15.70 3.13
N LEU A 72 0.72 -16.01 3.07
CA LEU A 72 1.17 -17.37 3.34
C LEU A 72 1.59 -17.51 4.80
N CYS A 73 1.26 -18.65 5.38
CA CYS A 73 1.71 -19.04 6.72
C CYS A 73 2.48 -20.35 6.66
N THR A 74 3.46 -20.49 7.57
CA THR A 74 4.13 -21.75 7.86
C THR A 74 4.29 -21.93 9.37
N MET A 75 4.39 -23.18 9.83
CA MET A 75 4.52 -23.51 11.24
C MET A 75 5.71 -24.42 11.48
N VAL A 76 6.53 -24.10 12.49
CA VAL A 76 7.69 -24.88 12.90
C VAL A 76 7.66 -25.11 14.41
N SER A 77 8.14 -26.24 14.88
CA SER A 77 8.30 -26.49 16.32
C SER A 77 9.40 -25.61 16.91
N VAL A 78 9.33 -25.38 18.22
CA VAL A 78 10.48 -24.85 18.97
C VAL A 78 11.65 -25.86 18.93
N PRO A 79 12.91 -25.40 18.92
CA PRO A 79 14.08 -26.27 18.70
C PRO A 79 14.42 -27.21 19.87
N SER A 80 13.92 -26.94 21.07
CA SER A 80 14.24 -27.71 22.27
C SER A 80 13.05 -27.75 23.22
N PRO A 81 12.81 -28.86 23.95
CA PRO A 81 11.79 -28.93 24.99
C PRO A 81 12.19 -28.22 26.29
N ARG A 82 13.45 -27.78 26.43
CA ARG A 82 13.93 -27.01 27.58
C ARG A 82 13.40 -25.57 27.50
N THR A 83 13.22 -24.92 28.64
CA THR A 83 12.82 -23.50 28.68
C THR A 83 13.93 -22.64 28.07
N MET A 84 13.57 -21.76 27.15
CA MET A 84 14.48 -20.85 26.45
C MET A 84 13.89 -19.45 26.38
N TYR A 85 14.72 -18.49 25.97
CA TYR A 85 14.33 -17.09 25.81
C TYR A 85 14.75 -16.57 24.44
N ILE A 86 13.81 -15.99 23.70
CA ILE A 86 14.12 -15.20 22.51
C ILE A 86 14.55 -13.81 22.99
N VAL A 87 15.79 -13.44 22.69
CA VAL A 87 16.41 -12.17 23.14
C VAL A 87 16.63 -11.18 22.00
N ASP A 88 16.56 -11.63 20.74
CA ASP A 88 16.59 -10.75 19.58
C ASP A 88 15.88 -11.37 18.38
N PHE A 89 15.46 -10.51 17.45
CA PHE A 89 14.84 -10.89 16.18
C PHE A 89 15.60 -10.23 15.03
N VAL A 90 16.05 -11.03 14.07
CA VAL A 90 16.74 -10.53 12.87
C VAL A 90 15.89 -10.87 11.65
N PRO A 91 15.26 -9.90 10.98
CA PRO A 91 14.45 -10.18 9.80
C PRO A 91 15.32 -10.73 8.67
N ARG A 92 14.83 -11.79 8.02
CA ARG A 92 15.36 -12.38 6.78
C ARG A 92 14.33 -12.19 5.68
N ALA A 93 13.95 -10.93 5.44
CA ALA A 93 12.96 -10.59 4.43
C ALA A 93 13.62 -10.47 3.06
N ASN A 94 13.02 -11.09 2.05
CA ASN A 94 13.29 -10.70 0.68
C ASN A 94 12.56 -9.38 0.41
N MET A 95 13.34 -8.31 0.32
CA MET A 95 12.82 -6.95 0.14
C MET A 95 12.09 -6.74 -1.18
N ARG A 96 12.19 -7.69 -2.14
CA ARG A 96 11.45 -7.65 -3.41
C ARG A 96 10.02 -8.18 -3.25
N THR A 97 9.84 -9.27 -2.48
CA THR A 97 8.59 -10.05 -2.43
C THR A 97 7.77 -9.81 -1.16
N ALA A 98 8.43 -9.60 -0.03
CA ALA A 98 7.76 -9.51 1.27
C ALA A 98 7.35 -8.05 1.56
N HIS A 99 6.05 -7.83 1.77
CA HIS A 99 5.51 -6.53 2.18
C HIS A 99 5.57 -6.36 3.71
N HIS A 100 5.13 -7.39 4.46
CA HIS A 100 5.29 -7.46 5.91
C HIS A 100 5.34 -8.91 6.40
N MET A 101 5.84 -9.11 7.62
CA MET A 101 5.93 -10.43 8.28
C MET A 101 5.46 -10.35 9.72
N ILE A 102 4.79 -11.41 10.18
CA ILE A 102 4.35 -11.53 11.57
C ILE A 102 4.74 -12.91 12.11
N LEU A 103 5.38 -12.93 13.26
CA LEU A 103 5.70 -14.15 13.99
C LEU A 103 4.77 -14.30 15.18
N PHE A 104 4.14 -15.46 15.27
CA PHE A 104 3.26 -15.84 16.38
C PHE A 104 3.85 -17.03 17.16
N GLY A 105 3.63 -17.02 18.47
CA GLY A 105 3.82 -18.17 19.35
C GLY A 105 2.51 -18.92 19.56
N CYS A 106 2.58 -20.25 19.51
CA CYS A 106 1.41 -21.14 19.50
C CYS A 106 1.50 -22.23 20.59
N LYS A 107 0.36 -22.55 21.21
CA LYS A 107 0.25 -23.68 22.16
C LYS A 107 0.32 -25.04 21.47
N SER A 108 -0.23 -25.15 20.26
CA SER A 108 -0.33 -26.41 19.53
C SER A 108 1.06 -27.05 19.33
N ARG A 109 1.12 -28.36 19.57
CA ARG A 109 2.33 -29.19 19.45
C ARG A 109 2.45 -29.92 18.11
N GLU A 110 1.40 -29.94 17.28
CA GLU A 110 1.43 -30.64 16.00
C GLU A 110 1.68 -29.64 14.86
N PRO A 111 2.95 -29.40 14.47
CA PRO A 111 3.22 -28.69 13.23
C PRO A 111 2.80 -29.56 12.04
N THR A 112 2.16 -28.95 11.04
CA THR A 112 2.26 -29.45 9.67
C THR A 112 3.68 -29.13 9.17
N THR A 113 4.65 -30.00 9.46
CA THR A 113 6.04 -29.77 9.07
C THR A 113 6.15 -29.61 7.55
N ASN A 114 6.86 -28.57 7.10
CA ASN A 114 7.18 -28.29 5.70
C ASN A 114 5.97 -28.03 4.77
N VAL A 115 4.87 -27.53 5.31
CA VAL A 115 3.74 -27.08 4.51
C VAL A 115 3.51 -25.59 4.76
N SER A 116 3.37 -24.84 3.66
CA SER A 116 2.82 -23.49 3.69
C SER A 116 1.35 -23.52 3.27
N TRP A 117 0.51 -22.69 3.86
CA TRP A 117 -0.90 -22.55 3.48
C TRP A 117 -1.31 -21.08 3.35
N ASP A 118 -2.44 -20.81 2.69
CA ASP A 118 -3.00 -19.46 2.53
C ASP A 118 -3.80 -19.11 3.79
N CYS A 119 -3.16 -18.42 4.73
CA CYS A 119 -3.80 -18.03 5.98
C CYS A 119 -4.65 -16.76 5.89
N GLY A 120 -4.80 -16.18 4.68
CA GLY A 120 -5.84 -15.18 4.42
C GLY A 120 -7.22 -15.80 4.24
N ARG A 121 -7.30 -17.09 3.87
CA ARG A 121 -8.55 -17.81 3.60
C ARG A 121 -8.79 -19.01 4.50
N ASP A 122 -7.73 -19.75 4.81
CA ASP A 122 -7.83 -20.99 5.56
C ASP A 122 -7.82 -20.73 7.07
N VAL A 123 -8.57 -21.56 7.81
CA VAL A 123 -8.63 -21.48 9.27
C VAL A 123 -7.26 -21.80 9.85
N SER A 124 -6.72 -20.87 10.66
CA SER A 124 -5.43 -21.07 11.30
C SER A 124 -5.45 -22.29 12.24
N PRO A 125 -4.50 -23.24 12.10
CA PRO A 125 -4.30 -24.32 13.07
C PRO A 125 -3.82 -23.81 14.44
N CYS A 126 -3.45 -22.54 14.55
CA CYS A 126 -3.07 -21.88 15.78
C CYS A 126 -4.15 -20.86 16.21
N GLN A 127 -5.24 -21.36 16.80
CA GLN A 127 -6.32 -20.52 17.32
C GLN A 127 -5.91 -19.72 18.58
N ASP A 128 -4.97 -20.25 19.37
CA ASP A 128 -4.41 -19.62 20.57
C ASP A 128 -3.08 -18.89 20.27
N SER A 129 -3.00 -18.18 19.14
CA SER A 129 -1.78 -17.45 18.76
C SER A 129 -1.55 -16.21 19.63
N SER A 130 -0.29 -15.91 19.91
CA SER A 130 0.13 -14.62 20.44
C SER A 130 1.20 -14.06 19.53
N ILE A 131 1.03 -12.82 19.06
CA ILE A 131 2.07 -12.15 18.28
C ILE A 131 3.33 -12.00 19.16
N MET A 132 4.50 -12.20 18.56
CA MET A 132 5.78 -12.06 19.25
C MET A 132 6.65 -11.02 18.57
N TYR A 133 6.57 -10.95 17.24
CA TYR A 133 7.34 -10.04 16.41
C TYR A 133 6.53 -9.66 15.18
N ALA A 134 6.75 -8.43 14.70
CA ALA A 134 6.21 -7.95 13.44
C ALA A 134 7.28 -7.13 12.73
N TRP A 135 7.40 -7.34 11.43
CA TRP A 135 8.27 -6.59 10.54
C TRP A 135 7.42 -6.01 9.41
N ALA A 136 7.74 -4.78 9.01
CA ALA A 136 7.17 -4.18 7.82
C ALA A 136 8.31 -3.51 7.03
N ARG A 137 8.20 -3.52 5.70
CA ARG A 137 9.13 -2.79 4.83
C ARG A 137 9.19 -1.32 5.27
N ASN A 138 10.39 -0.75 5.33
CA ASN A 138 10.65 0.65 5.70
C ASN A 138 10.32 1.04 7.15
N ALA A 139 10.01 0.09 8.05
CA ALA A 139 9.79 0.36 9.46
C ALA A 139 11.09 0.25 10.29
N PRO A 140 11.24 1.03 11.40
CA PRO A 140 12.35 0.85 12.32
C PRO A 140 12.41 -0.58 12.88
N PRO A 141 13.61 -1.15 13.08
CA PRO A 141 13.75 -2.48 13.63
C PRO A 141 13.28 -2.53 15.09
N THR A 142 12.52 -3.56 15.43
CA THR A 142 12.10 -3.81 16.82
C THR A 142 13.22 -4.53 17.56
N ARG A 143 13.81 -3.88 18.57
CA ARG A 143 14.80 -4.49 19.47
C ARG A 143 14.24 -4.69 20.86
N LEU A 144 14.55 -5.84 21.47
CA LEU A 144 14.21 -6.09 22.87
C LEU A 144 15.17 -5.31 23.78
N PRO A 145 14.69 -4.75 24.91
CA PRO A 145 15.58 -4.17 25.92
C PRO A 145 16.54 -5.22 26.48
N LYS A 146 17.66 -4.75 27.04
CA LYS A 146 18.64 -5.63 27.70
C LYS A 146 17.96 -6.45 28.81
N ASP A 147 18.33 -7.74 28.89
CA ASP A 147 17.86 -8.71 29.88
C ASP A 147 16.34 -9.00 29.84
N VAL A 148 15.69 -8.67 28.71
CA VAL A 148 14.28 -8.99 28.39
C VAL A 148 14.25 -10.05 27.29
N GLY A 149 13.46 -11.11 27.49
CA GLY A 149 13.23 -12.09 26.43
C GLY A 149 11.85 -12.73 26.46
N PHE A 150 11.39 -13.20 25.31
CA PHE A 150 10.16 -14.01 25.26
C PHE A 150 10.46 -15.44 25.71
N ARG A 151 9.83 -15.89 26.79
CA ARG A 151 9.98 -17.26 27.28
C ARG A 151 9.23 -18.23 26.37
N VAL A 152 9.92 -19.22 25.84
CA VAL A 152 9.38 -20.25 24.93
C VAL A 152 9.75 -21.65 25.42
N SER A 153 8.95 -22.64 25.04
CA SER A 153 9.10 -24.04 25.43
C SER A 153 9.12 -24.29 26.95
N GLY A 154 9.23 -25.56 27.35
CA GLY A 154 9.30 -26.00 28.74
C GLY A 154 8.11 -25.54 29.59
N SER A 155 8.33 -24.50 30.39
CA SER A 155 7.31 -23.89 31.27
C SER A 155 6.44 -22.83 30.58
N SER A 156 6.64 -22.58 29.28
CA SER A 156 5.85 -21.65 28.47
C SER A 156 4.73 -22.35 27.70
N ASP A 157 3.71 -21.57 27.37
CA ASP A 157 2.61 -21.95 26.49
C ASP A 157 2.99 -21.86 24.99
N VAL A 158 4.23 -21.51 24.65
CA VAL A 158 4.70 -21.43 23.25
C VAL A 158 5.51 -22.68 22.90
N ASN A 159 4.89 -23.62 22.18
CA ASN A 159 5.51 -24.88 21.73
C ASN A 159 5.83 -24.88 20.23
N SER A 160 5.23 -23.98 19.46
CA SER A 160 5.47 -23.84 18.02
C SER A 160 5.48 -22.37 17.63
N PHE A 161 6.19 -22.05 16.56
CA PHE A 161 6.17 -20.75 15.90
C PHE A 161 5.35 -20.82 14.62
N MET A 162 4.48 -19.84 14.41
CA MET A 162 3.79 -19.64 13.15
C MET A 162 4.27 -18.33 12.54
N LEU A 163 4.88 -18.41 11.35
CA LEU A 163 5.29 -17.26 10.57
C LEU A 163 4.24 -16.99 9.51
N GLN A 164 3.74 -15.76 9.47
CA GLN A 164 2.93 -15.22 8.40
C GLN A 164 3.79 -14.24 7.58
N VAL A 165 3.73 -14.36 6.25
CA VAL A 165 4.36 -13.41 5.32
C VAL A 165 3.28 -12.95 4.35
N HIS A 166 3.15 -11.64 4.23
CA HIS A 166 2.34 -11.01 3.20
C HIS A 166 3.21 -10.73 1.98
N TYR A 167 2.87 -11.35 0.86
CA TYR A 167 3.49 -11.15 -0.44
C TYR A 167 2.58 -10.21 -1.24
N GLY A 168 2.99 -8.95 -1.37
CA GLY A 168 2.26 -7.94 -2.15
C GLY A 168 2.42 -8.22 -3.64
N ASP A 169 3.59 -7.87 -4.17
CA ASP A 169 3.93 -8.16 -5.57
C ASP A 169 4.51 -9.57 -5.76
N ILE A 170 3.84 -10.36 -6.62
CA ILE A 170 4.29 -11.69 -7.01
C ILE A 170 4.83 -11.76 -8.44
N SER A 171 4.91 -10.61 -9.15
CA SER A 171 5.48 -10.50 -10.50
C SER A 171 6.92 -11.04 -10.56
N THR A 172 7.67 -10.92 -9.46
CA THR A 172 9.03 -11.44 -9.33
C THR A 172 9.11 -12.97 -9.40
N PHE A 173 8.02 -13.71 -9.12
CA PHE A 173 8.01 -15.18 -9.18
C PHE A 173 7.83 -15.76 -10.60
N GLN A 174 7.81 -14.91 -11.64
CA GLN A 174 7.66 -15.32 -13.04
C GLN A 174 8.76 -16.29 -13.52
N ASP A 175 9.97 -16.17 -12.98
CA ASP A 175 11.12 -17.05 -13.24
C ASP A 175 11.07 -18.38 -12.47
N ARG A 176 9.98 -18.63 -11.71
CA ARG A 176 9.76 -19.80 -10.85
C ARG A 176 10.80 -19.95 -9.73
N HIS A 177 11.47 -18.87 -9.30
CA HIS A 177 12.28 -18.93 -8.09
C HIS A 177 11.40 -19.22 -6.86
N SER A 178 12.01 -19.71 -5.78
CA SER A 178 11.35 -20.00 -4.51
C SER A 178 11.79 -18.97 -3.48
N ASP A 179 10.87 -18.55 -2.61
CA ASP A 179 11.15 -17.57 -1.56
C ASP A 179 11.27 -18.23 -0.18
N CYS A 180 12.28 -17.79 0.58
CA CYS A 180 12.60 -18.28 1.92
C CYS A 180 12.40 -17.20 3.00
N THR A 181 11.61 -16.15 2.73
CA THR A 181 11.40 -15.04 3.65
C THR A 181 11.06 -15.51 5.04
N GLY A 182 11.66 -14.91 6.06
CA GLY A 182 11.43 -15.25 7.44
C GLY A 182 12.17 -14.40 8.45
N VAL A 183 12.48 -15.00 9.60
CA VAL A 183 13.13 -14.33 10.73
C VAL A 183 14.09 -15.30 11.43
N THR A 184 15.29 -14.82 11.72
CA THR A 184 16.26 -15.49 12.59
C THR A 184 16.00 -15.08 14.03
N LEU A 185 15.80 -16.07 14.91
CA LEU A 185 15.61 -15.85 16.35
C LEU A 185 16.95 -16.05 17.06
N HIS A 186 17.34 -15.10 17.90
CA HIS A 186 18.45 -15.31 18.85
C HIS A 186 17.89 -15.89 20.15
N LEU A 187 18.29 -17.10 20.49
CA LEU A 187 17.82 -17.88 21.61
C LEU A 187 18.92 -18.08 22.65
N THR A 188 18.52 -18.13 23.91
CA THR A 188 19.42 -18.46 25.03
C THR A 188 18.74 -19.36 26.05
N TYR A 189 19.51 -20.27 26.64
CA TYR A 189 19.11 -21.02 27.83
C TYR A 189 19.30 -20.21 29.12
N GLN A 190 20.03 -19.09 29.06
CA GLN A 190 20.23 -18.23 30.22
C GLN A 190 18.92 -17.53 30.61
N ARG A 191 18.57 -17.66 31.89
CA ARG A 191 17.35 -17.05 32.43
C ARG A 191 17.43 -15.54 32.35
N GLN A 192 16.49 -14.94 31.62
CA GLN A 192 16.34 -13.49 31.56
C GLN A 192 15.76 -12.95 32.87
N SER A 193 16.21 -11.76 33.29
CA SER A 193 15.70 -11.10 34.50
C SER A 193 14.25 -10.64 34.33
N LYS A 194 13.87 -10.33 33.09
CA LYS A 194 12.53 -9.91 32.69
C LYS A 194 12.02 -10.74 31.53
N ILE A 195 10.71 -10.94 31.48
CA ILE A 195 10.04 -11.61 30.36
C ILE A 195 9.24 -10.61 29.54
N ALA A 196 9.28 -10.79 28.21
CA ALA A 196 8.46 -10.01 27.27
C ALA A 196 7.04 -10.60 27.15
N GLY A 197 6.08 -9.72 26.88
CA GLY A 197 4.68 -10.07 26.66
C GLY A 197 3.96 -9.08 25.75
N ILE A 198 2.79 -9.48 25.26
CA ILE A 198 1.90 -8.62 24.49
C ILE A 198 0.59 -8.42 25.23
N TYR A 199 0.20 -7.15 25.35
CA TYR A 199 -1.13 -6.74 25.77
C TYR A 199 -1.88 -6.32 24.50
N LEU A 200 -2.87 -7.11 24.10
CA LEU A 200 -3.70 -6.85 22.93
C LEU A 200 -5.02 -6.20 23.34
N LEU A 201 -5.28 -4.99 22.87
CA LEU A 201 -6.60 -4.38 22.88
C LEU A 201 -7.21 -4.54 21.49
N MET A 202 -8.38 -5.16 21.40
CA MET A 202 -9.11 -5.31 20.15
C MET A 202 -10.60 -5.07 20.34
N SER A 203 -11.25 -4.52 19.31
CA SER A 203 -12.71 -4.36 19.31
C SER A 203 -13.34 -5.43 18.41
N PRO A 204 -14.03 -6.43 18.98
CA PRO A 204 -14.60 -7.52 18.18
C PRO A 204 -15.92 -7.14 17.49
N ASN A 205 -16.53 -6.01 17.85
CA ASN A 205 -17.84 -5.58 17.36
C ASN A 205 -17.89 -4.06 17.23
N PHE A 206 -17.87 -3.55 16.00
CA PHE A 206 -18.19 -2.17 15.66
C PHE A 206 -18.59 -2.10 14.18
N ASN A 207 -19.16 -0.97 13.79
CA ASN A 207 -19.48 -0.65 12.41
C ASN A 207 -19.12 0.81 12.12
N ILE A 208 -18.77 1.09 10.87
CA ILE A 208 -18.44 2.42 10.36
C ILE A 208 -19.50 2.78 9.33
N PRO A 209 -20.50 3.61 9.69
CA PRO A 209 -21.54 3.98 8.75
C PRO A 209 -20.98 4.84 7.60
N ALA A 210 -21.48 4.58 6.39
CA ALA A 210 -21.15 5.36 5.20
C ALA A 210 -21.43 6.86 5.39
N GLY A 211 -20.52 7.71 4.91
CA GLY A 211 -20.64 9.16 4.95
C GLY A 211 -20.37 9.83 6.30
N ILE A 212 -20.01 9.06 7.34
CA ILE A 212 -19.72 9.63 8.66
C ILE A 212 -18.24 10.01 8.75
N LYS A 213 -17.98 11.30 9.00
CA LYS A 213 -16.63 11.89 9.07
C LYS A 213 -15.74 11.22 10.11
N GLU A 214 -16.28 10.97 11.30
CA GLU A 214 -15.54 10.45 12.44
C GLU A 214 -16.36 9.37 13.15
N VAL A 215 -15.80 8.17 13.25
CA VAL A 215 -16.35 7.05 14.01
C VAL A 215 -15.31 6.59 15.01
N ASN A 216 -15.62 6.74 16.30
CA ASN A 216 -14.72 6.37 17.40
C ASN A 216 -15.05 4.97 17.92
N VAL A 217 -14.03 4.11 17.98
CA VAL A 217 -14.10 2.77 18.55
C VAL A 217 -13.21 2.71 19.79
N ASP A 218 -13.87 2.63 20.94
CA ASP A 218 -13.23 2.74 22.25
C ASP A 218 -13.13 1.38 22.95
N MET A 219 -11.96 1.09 23.52
CA MET A 219 -11.67 -0.14 24.28
C MET A 219 -11.01 0.20 25.61
N ALA A 220 -11.44 -0.42 26.71
CA ALA A 220 -10.76 -0.22 28.00
C ALA A 220 -10.91 -1.42 28.92
N CYS A 221 -9.82 -1.78 29.62
CA CYS A 221 -9.83 -2.80 30.66
C CYS A 221 -9.04 -2.35 31.89
N VAL A 222 -9.54 -2.69 33.07
CA VAL A 222 -8.80 -2.57 34.33
C VAL A 222 -7.71 -3.63 34.36
N TYR A 223 -6.48 -3.21 34.63
CA TYR A 223 -5.35 -4.07 34.88
C TYR A 223 -5.49 -4.73 36.25
N ASN A 224 -5.68 -6.05 36.27
CA ASN A 224 -6.02 -6.82 37.46
C ASN A 224 -4.91 -7.79 37.92
N LYS A 225 -3.69 -7.63 37.43
CA LYS A 225 -2.55 -8.45 37.84
C LYS A 225 -1.78 -7.73 38.95
N GLU A 226 -1.30 -8.48 39.92
CA GLU A 226 -0.53 -7.95 41.06
C GLU A 226 0.86 -7.47 40.66
N VAL A 227 1.49 -8.13 39.69
CA VAL A 227 2.82 -7.76 39.20
C VAL A 227 2.66 -6.71 38.09
N PRO A 228 3.41 -5.60 38.14
CA PRO A 228 3.32 -4.56 37.12
C PRO A 228 3.94 -4.99 35.78
N ILE A 229 3.54 -4.30 34.72
CA ILE A 229 4.14 -4.42 33.38
C ILE A 229 4.73 -3.07 32.96
N TYR A 230 5.75 -3.14 32.11
CA TYR A 230 6.48 -1.99 31.61
C TYR A 230 6.44 -1.96 30.08
N PRO A 231 5.46 -1.26 29.48
CA PRO A 231 5.38 -1.07 28.03
C PRO A 231 6.65 -0.43 27.46
N PHE A 232 7.18 -1.00 26.38
CA PHE A 232 8.38 -0.48 25.71
C PHE A 232 8.25 -0.36 24.18
N ALA A 233 7.25 -1.02 23.57
CA ALA A 233 6.92 -0.82 22.16
C ALA A 233 5.42 -1.02 21.91
N TYR A 234 4.91 -0.52 20.80
CA TYR A 234 3.50 -0.68 20.42
C TYR A 234 3.34 -0.84 18.91
N ARG A 235 2.29 -1.54 18.49
CA ARG A 235 1.89 -1.71 17.09
C ARG A 235 0.40 -1.42 16.96
N VAL A 236 0.03 -0.66 15.95
CA VAL A 236 -1.36 -0.39 15.57
C VAL A 236 -1.72 -1.22 14.34
N HIS A 237 -2.98 -1.63 14.24
CA HIS A 237 -3.47 -2.32 13.05
C HIS A 237 -4.96 -2.03 12.82
N ALA A 238 -5.23 -1.63 11.59
CA ALA A 238 -6.53 -1.47 10.95
C ALA A 238 -6.32 -1.66 9.44
N HIS A 239 -7.39 -1.61 8.66
CA HIS A 239 -7.32 -1.59 7.21
C HIS A 239 -7.25 -0.14 6.71
N HIS A 240 -8.10 0.27 5.76
CA HIS A 240 -7.91 1.49 4.97
C HIS A 240 -8.59 2.74 5.53
N LEU A 241 -9.57 2.60 6.44
CA LEU A 241 -10.44 3.68 6.91
C LEU A 241 -9.96 4.34 8.20
N SER A 242 -9.09 3.68 8.97
CA SER A 242 -8.61 4.22 10.23
C SER A 242 -7.57 5.32 10.03
N GLN A 243 -7.82 6.47 10.63
CA GLN A 243 -6.94 7.64 10.55
C GLN A 243 -5.86 7.63 11.64
N VAL A 244 -6.21 7.17 12.84
CA VAL A 244 -5.30 7.10 13.99
C VAL A 244 -5.79 6.07 15.00
N ILE A 245 -4.84 5.39 15.63
CA ILE A 245 -5.05 4.52 16.79
C ILE A 245 -4.16 5.04 17.93
N SER A 246 -4.77 5.27 19.09
CA SER A 246 -4.11 5.79 20.28
C SER A 246 -4.33 4.87 21.48
N GLY A 247 -3.29 4.63 22.27
CA GLY A 247 -3.33 3.86 23.51
C GLY A 247 -2.89 4.67 24.72
N TYR A 248 -3.50 4.43 25.87
CA TYR A 248 -3.28 5.17 27.11
C TYR A 248 -3.33 4.27 28.34
N ARG A 249 -2.57 4.65 29.37
CA ARG A 249 -2.79 4.23 30.75
C ARG A 249 -3.55 5.34 31.47
N VAL A 250 -4.64 4.99 32.13
CA VAL A 250 -5.42 5.89 32.99
C VAL A 250 -5.24 5.50 34.45
N ARG A 251 -4.76 6.43 35.27
CA ARG A 251 -4.55 6.28 36.71
C ARG A 251 -5.08 7.52 37.42
N ASP A 252 -6.00 7.35 38.36
CA ASP A 252 -6.61 8.46 39.11
C ASP A 252 -7.21 9.55 38.19
N GLY A 253 -7.76 9.13 37.05
CA GLY A 253 -8.32 10.03 36.02
C GLY A 253 -7.29 10.68 35.08
N ASN A 254 -5.99 10.53 35.34
CA ASN A 254 -4.93 11.07 34.49
C ASN A 254 -4.59 10.10 33.35
N TRP A 255 -4.55 10.61 32.12
CA TRP A 255 -4.28 9.86 30.89
C TRP A 255 -2.81 10.03 30.49
N THR A 256 -2.08 8.93 30.39
CA THR A 256 -0.68 8.92 29.93
C THR A 256 -0.57 8.09 28.66
N GLU A 257 -0.18 8.71 27.54
CA GLU A 257 -0.13 8.08 26.21
C GLU A 257 0.90 6.95 26.19
N ILE A 258 0.47 5.72 25.88
CA ILE A 258 1.30 4.52 25.62
C ILE A 258 1.97 4.61 24.25
N GLY A 259 1.17 4.99 23.25
CA GLY A 259 1.60 5.18 21.88
C GLY A 259 0.43 5.63 21.02
N ARG A 260 0.75 6.39 19.97
CA ARG A 260 -0.21 6.90 18.99
C ARG A 260 0.40 6.76 17.61
N GLN A 261 -0.35 6.22 16.64
CA GLN A 261 0.13 6.05 15.27
C GLN A 261 -1.03 5.93 14.27
N THR A 262 -0.80 6.31 13.02
CA THR A 262 -1.71 5.99 11.91
C THR A 262 -1.45 4.56 11.39
N PRO A 263 -2.47 3.71 11.25
CA PRO A 263 -2.31 2.36 10.71
C PRO A 263 -2.05 2.32 9.20
N LEU A 264 -2.11 3.48 8.52
CA LEU A 264 -1.73 3.62 7.11
C LEU A 264 -0.21 3.62 6.89
N LEU A 265 0.59 3.77 7.96
CA LEU A 265 2.04 3.61 7.91
C LEU A 265 2.44 2.14 8.11
N PRO A 266 3.71 1.77 7.80
CA PRO A 266 4.21 0.42 8.04
C PRO A 266 3.87 -0.09 9.45
N GLN A 267 3.07 -1.14 9.53
CA GLN A 267 2.48 -1.63 10.78
C GLN A 267 3.45 -2.54 11.55
N ALA A 268 4.60 -2.01 11.94
CA ALA A 268 5.58 -2.68 12.81
C ALA A 268 5.42 -2.26 14.29
N PHE A 269 6.27 -2.79 15.17
CA PHE A 269 6.36 -2.31 16.54
C PHE A 269 7.27 -1.07 16.63
N TYR A 270 6.67 0.04 17.03
CA TYR A 270 7.35 1.31 17.27
C TYR A 270 7.82 1.41 18.72
N PRO A 271 9.05 1.89 18.97
CA PRO A 271 9.56 2.04 20.32
C PRO A 271 8.85 3.18 21.05
N ARG A 272 8.72 3.02 22.36
CA ARG A 272 8.26 4.06 23.27
C ARG A 272 9.46 4.84 23.80
N ALA A 273 9.42 6.17 23.74
CA ALA A 273 10.53 7.01 24.20
C ALA A 273 10.65 7.06 25.74
N GLU A 274 9.54 7.19 26.45
CA GLU A 274 9.53 7.36 27.91
C GLU A 274 9.18 6.07 28.65
N PRO A 275 9.89 5.72 29.74
CA PRO A 275 9.53 4.59 30.59
C PRO A 275 8.11 4.75 31.16
N MET A 276 7.34 3.66 31.18
CA MET A 276 6.01 3.62 31.78
C MET A 276 5.83 2.33 32.58
N GLU A 277 5.06 2.45 33.66
CA GLU A 277 4.55 1.33 34.45
C GLU A 277 3.02 1.31 34.38
N VAL A 278 2.46 0.11 34.16
CA VAL A 278 1.04 -0.21 34.39
C VAL A 278 0.97 -1.19 35.56
N ARG A 279 0.18 -0.86 36.57
CA ARG A 279 0.06 -1.63 37.83
C ARG A 279 -1.40 -1.93 38.17
N LEU A 280 -1.60 -2.78 39.18
CA LEU A 280 -2.93 -3.17 39.66
C LEU A 280 -3.85 -1.95 39.86
N GLY A 281 -5.02 -1.98 39.23
CA GLY A 281 -6.04 -0.93 39.31
C GLY A 281 -5.98 0.12 38.20
N ASP A 282 -4.88 0.23 37.46
CA ASP A 282 -4.80 1.11 36.29
C ASP A 282 -5.79 0.65 35.20
N ILE A 283 -6.28 1.59 34.38
CA ILE A 283 -7.06 1.25 33.18
C ILE A 283 -6.15 1.37 31.96
N VAL A 284 -6.08 0.33 31.14
CA VAL A 284 -5.46 0.40 29.81
C VAL A 284 -6.58 0.65 28.81
N ALA A 285 -6.52 1.79 28.12
CA ALA A 285 -7.55 2.27 27.22
C ALA A 285 -6.97 2.53 25.83
N ALA A 286 -7.77 2.35 24.79
CA ALA A 286 -7.41 2.68 23.43
C ALA A 286 -8.61 3.20 22.63
N ARG A 287 -8.33 4.04 21.64
CA ARG A 287 -9.30 4.59 20.68
C ARG A 287 -8.77 4.39 19.27
N CYS A 288 -9.60 3.82 18.40
CA CYS A 288 -9.41 3.87 16.95
C CYS A 288 -10.38 4.90 16.38
N VAL A 289 -9.87 5.77 15.50
CA VAL A 289 -10.67 6.79 14.81
C VAL A 289 -10.76 6.41 13.35
N PHE A 290 -11.98 6.25 12.85
CA PHE A 290 -12.27 5.87 11.46
C PHE A 290 -13.01 6.98 10.74
N SER A 291 -12.97 6.93 9.41
CA SER A 291 -13.81 7.75 8.55
C SER A 291 -14.58 6.87 7.57
N GLY A 292 -15.90 7.01 7.56
CA GLY A 292 -16.77 6.40 6.55
C GLY A 292 -16.98 7.28 5.32
N LEU A 293 -16.27 8.41 5.20
CA LEU A 293 -16.35 9.29 4.02
C LEU A 293 -15.83 8.55 2.79
N GLY A 294 -16.55 8.68 1.67
CA GLY A 294 -16.24 7.99 0.42
C GLY A 294 -16.77 6.55 0.32
N MET A 295 -17.30 5.98 1.40
CA MET A 295 -17.92 4.65 1.38
C MET A 295 -19.38 4.72 0.91
N SER A 296 -19.80 3.79 0.04
CA SER A 296 -21.20 3.66 -0.39
C SER A 296 -22.06 2.85 0.59
N GLU A 297 -21.44 1.97 1.38
CA GLU A 297 -22.11 1.09 2.34
C GLU A 297 -21.41 1.12 3.71
N THR A 298 -22.08 0.59 4.73
CA THR A 298 -21.50 0.49 6.08
C THR A 298 -20.42 -0.58 6.11
N THR A 299 -19.24 -0.22 6.59
CA THR A 299 -18.13 -1.16 6.78
C THR A 299 -18.25 -1.83 8.14
N TYR A 300 -18.06 -3.15 8.18
CA TYR A 300 -18.13 -3.98 9.38
C TYR A 300 -16.75 -4.47 9.80
N VAL A 301 -16.64 -4.95 11.03
CA VAL A 301 -15.44 -5.63 11.50
C VAL A 301 -15.26 -6.97 10.79
N GLY A 302 -14.04 -7.27 10.35
CA GLY A 302 -13.75 -8.50 9.61
C GLY A 302 -12.29 -8.64 9.23
N MET A 303 -11.96 -9.73 8.53
CA MET A 303 -10.57 -10.10 8.21
C MET A 303 -10.12 -9.66 6.81
N ASN A 304 -11.05 -9.27 5.93
CA ASN A 304 -10.73 -8.90 4.56
C ASN A 304 -10.39 -7.41 4.46
N SER A 305 -9.72 -7.01 3.37
CA SER A 305 -9.42 -5.60 3.06
C SER A 305 -10.66 -4.70 3.08
N ASP A 306 -11.80 -5.22 2.64
CA ASP A 306 -13.05 -4.46 2.55
C ASP A 306 -13.77 -4.31 3.92
N ASP A 307 -13.34 -5.09 4.92
CA ASP A 307 -13.77 -4.98 6.30
C ASP A 307 -12.86 -4.02 7.08
N GLU A 308 -13.06 -3.87 8.39
CA GLU A 308 -12.15 -3.12 9.26
C GLU A 308 -11.70 -3.86 10.53
N MET A 309 -10.59 -3.40 11.11
CA MET A 309 -10.08 -3.87 12.39
C MET A 309 -9.65 -2.71 13.27
N CYS A 310 -9.69 -2.92 14.59
CA CYS A 310 -9.23 -1.94 15.56
C CYS A 310 -8.39 -2.66 16.61
N ASN A 311 -7.08 -2.77 16.33
CA ASN A 311 -6.14 -3.51 17.15
C ASN A 311 -4.99 -2.62 17.62
N LEU A 312 -4.72 -2.66 18.92
CA LEU A 312 -3.52 -2.09 19.53
C LEU A 312 -2.76 -3.20 20.28
N TYR A 313 -1.54 -3.46 19.84
CA TYR A 313 -0.62 -4.39 20.48
C TYR A 313 0.40 -3.60 21.28
N ILE A 314 0.47 -3.83 22.59
CA ILE A 314 1.45 -3.20 23.47
C ILE A 314 2.45 -4.27 23.89
N MET A 315 3.70 -4.12 23.46
CA MET A 315 4.80 -4.97 23.91
C MET A 315 5.36 -4.43 25.22
N TYR A 316 5.44 -5.29 26.22
CA TYR A 316 5.89 -4.93 27.56
C TYR A 316 6.85 -5.95 28.15
N SER A 317 7.55 -5.54 29.20
CA SER A 317 8.34 -6.43 30.05
C SER A 317 7.71 -6.56 31.44
N THR A 318 7.93 -7.70 32.11
CA THR A 318 7.52 -7.93 33.50
C THR A 318 8.51 -8.88 34.18
N ASP A 319 8.35 -9.07 35.49
CA ASP A 319 9.22 -9.94 36.29
C ASP A 319 9.15 -11.39 35.79
N ALA A 320 10.31 -12.07 35.75
CA ALA A 320 10.42 -13.44 35.27
C ALA A 320 9.70 -14.50 36.12
N SER A 321 9.19 -14.13 37.30
CA SER A 321 8.28 -14.95 38.11
C SER A 321 6.90 -15.15 37.47
N GLN A 322 6.51 -14.29 36.52
CA GLN A 322 5.22 -14.39 35.83
C GLN A 322 5.18 -15.51 34.77
N GLY A 323 3.99 -16.06 34.54
CA GLY A 323 3.67 -17.06 33.51
C GLY A 323 3.77 -16.51 32.07
N ASN A 324 3.32 -17.24 31.05
CA ASN A 324 3.31 -16.68 29.68
C ASN A 324 2.37 -15.46 29.67
N PRO A 325 2.87 -14.22 29.55
CA PRO A 325 2.18 -13.10 30.14
C PRO A 325 1.06 -12.54 29.28
N SER A 326 0.82 -13.04 28.05
CA SER A 326 -0.11 -12.46 27.07
C SER A 326 -1.48 -12.06 27.65
N ILE A 327 -1.81 -10.77 27.54
CA ILE A 327 -3.06 -10.17 28.06
C ILE A 327 -3.94 -9.76 26.88
N ARG A 328 -5.25 -9.97 26.98
CA ARG A 328 -6.22 -9.50 25.99
C ARG A 328 -7.28 -8.63 26.65
N CYS A 329 -7.67 -7.55 25.98
CA CYS A 329 -8.80 -6.71 26.31
C CYS A 329 -9.73 -6.61 25.10
N MET A 330 -10.95 -7.08 25.25
CA MET A 330 -12.01 -7.01 24.23
C MET A 330 -13.23 -6.23 24.73
N LYS A 331 -13.09 -5.51 25.85
CA LYS A 331 -14.19 -4.77 26.48
C LYS A 331 -14.31 -3.40 25.83
N ARG A 332 -15.53 -3.05 25.43
CA ARG A 332 -15.88 -1.70 24.96
C ARG A 332 -15.61 -0.68 26.07
N GLY A 333 -14.99 0.43 25.69
CA GLY A 333 -14.74 1.56 26.57
C GLY A 333 -16.03 2.26 26.99
N GLU A 334 -16.16 2.58 28.27
CA GLU A 334 -17.31 3.34 28.77
C GLU A 334 -17.24 4.81 28.30
N ALA A 335 -18.33 5.31 27.72
CA ALA A 335 -18.38 6.68 27.21
C ALA A 335 -18.02 7.74 28.27
N ARG A 336 -18.35 7.50 29.55
CA ARG A 336 -18.00 8.42 30.65
C ARG A 336 -16.49 8.55 30.86
N LEU A 337 -15.75 7.45 30.75
CA LEU A 337 -14.29 7.45 30.85
C LEU A 337 -13.70 8.24 29.67
N PHE A 338 -14.12 7.91 28.45
CA PHE A 338 -13.58 8.49 27.22
C PHE A 338 -13.98 9.95 26.97
N ARG A 339 -14.87 10.54 27.76
CA ARG A 339 -15.04 12.01 27.79
C ARG A 339 -13.78 12.75 28.27
N GLY A 340 -12.94 12.07 29.07
CA GLY A 340 -11.69 12.62 29.58
C GLY A 340 -10.46 12.30 28.72
N ILE A 341 -10.62 11.63 27.56
CA ILE A 341 -9.49 11.29 26.69
C ILE A 341 -8.83 12.58 26.16
N PRO A 342 -7.49 12.65 26.08
CA PRO A 342 -6.82 13.79 25.48
C PRO A 342 -7.30 14.04 24.05
N ALA A 343 -7.56 15.30 23.69
CA ALA A 343 -8.09 15.66 22.37
C ALA A 343 -7.21 15.18 21.20
N ILE A 344 -5.90 15.09 21.43
CA ILE A 344 -4.92 14.59 20.46
C ILE A 344 -5.18 13.13 20.04
N ALA A 345 -5.95 12.36 20.80
CA ALA A 345 -6.37 11.01 20.44
C ALA A 345 -7.32 10.96 19.23
N ASN A 346 -8.01 12.07 18.93
CA ASN A 346 -8.93 12.21 17.80
C ASN A 346 -8.27 12.87 16.58
N VAL A 347 -7.09 13.45 16.77
CA VAL A 347 -6.36 14.14 15.71
C VAL A 347 -5.62 13.06 14.91
N PRO A 348 -5.87 12.94 13.59
CA PRO A 348 -5.09 12.06 12.73
C PRO A 348 -3.61 12.32 12.97
N VAL A 349 -2.81 11.25 13.07
CA VAL A 349 -1.36 11.42 13.03
C VAL A 349 -1.03 11.82 11.60
N LEU A 350 -1.06 13.12 11.35
CA LEU A 350 -0.28 13.71 10.28
C LEU A 350 1.16 13.31 10.61
N MET A 351 1.80 12.63 9.67
CA MET A 351 3.26 12.43 9.68
C MET A 351 3.90 13.70 10.26
N PRO A 352 4.76 13.59 11.29
CA PRO A 352 5.21 14.76 12.03
C PRO A 352 5.71 15.81 11.06
N ASN A 353 5.34 17.08 11.31
CA ASN A 353 5.81 18.25 10.59
C ASN A 353 7.34 18.21 10.70
N ARG A 354 7.98 17.61 9.71
CA ARG A 354 9.43 17.42 9.68
C ARG A 354 10.03 18.80 9.77
N SER A 355 11.05 18.98 10.62
CA SER A 355 11.78 20.25 10.58
C SER A 355 12.32 20.43 9.14
N PRO A 356 12.50 21.67 8.64
CA PRO A 356 13.11 21.87 7.32
C PRO A 356 14.40 21.07 7.12
N ASP A 357 15.17 20.84 8.19
CA ASP A 357 16.37 20.00 8.20
C ASP A 357 16.10 18.51 7.93
N ASP A 358 14.93 17.98 8.35
CA ASP A 358 14.53 16.58 8.13
C ASP A 358 13.85 16.37 6.75
N LEU A 359 13.62 17.46 6.01
CA LEU A 359 13.11 17.51 4.63
C LEU A 359 14.20 17.79 3.61
N LYS A 360 15.45 17.94 4.06
CA LYS A 360 16.58 18.00 3.16
C LYS A 360 16.72 16.64 2.48
N LEU A 361 16.79 16.67 1.15
CA LEU A 361 16.97 15.49 0.32
C LEU A 361 18.39 15.47 -0.24
N GLU A 362 18.99 14.28 -0.25
CA GLU A 362 20.29 14.03 -0.89
C GLU A 362 20.13 12.94 -1.94
N GLN A 363 20.94 13.03 -3.00
CA GLN A 363 20.92 12.02 -4.05
C GLN A 363 21.40 10.67 -3.48
N ASP A 364 20.62 9.62 -3.73
CA ASP A 364 21.06 8.25 -3.56
C ASP A 364 21.92 7.86 -4.79
N THR A 365 23.23 8.03 -4.67
CA THR A 365 24.17 7.73 -5.76
C THR A 365 24.35 6.23 -6.00
N GLN A 366 23.85 5.37 -5.12
CA GLN A 366 23.97 3.92 -5.28
C GLN A 366 22.82 3.35 -6.11
N TRP A 367 21.68 4.03 -6.11
CA TRP A 367 20.52 3.62 -6.88
C TRP A 367 20.57 4.11 -8.33
N HIS A 368 20.30 3.22 -9.27
CA HIS A 368 20.09 3.52 -10.68
C HIS A 368 19.26 2.40 -11.31
N PRO A 369 18.51 2.67 -12.41
CA PRO A 369 17.86 1.63 -13.20
C PRO A 369 18.90 0.60 -13.71
N GLU A 370 18.81 -0.64 -13.24
CA GLU A 370 19.80 -1.68 -13.52
C GLU A 370 19.50 -2.39 -14.84
N GLY A 371 20.54 -2.59 -15.66
CA GLY A 371 20.45 -3.46 -16.85
C GLY A 371 19.65 -2.90 -18.03
N VAL A 372 19.32 -1.60 -18.01
CA VAL A 372 18.53 -0.94 -19.07
C VAL A 372 19.21 0.34 -19.55
N THR A 373 19.02 0.66 -20.84
CA THR A 373 19.38 1.98 -21.39
C THR A 373 18.09 2.75 -21.63
N LEU A 374 17.91 3.84 -20.90
CA LEU A 374 16.74 4.69 -21.04
C LEU A 374 16.93 5.71 -22.16
N GLY A 375 15.83 6.03 -22.81
CA GLY A 375 15.73 7.14 -23.77
C GLY A 375 15.39 8.44 -23.04
N GLN A 376 14.68 9.35 -23.71
CA GLN A 376 14.11 10.51 -23.01
C GLN A 376 13.07 10.03 -21.98
N VAL A 377 13.32 10.24 -20.69
CA VAL A 377 12.40 9.86 -19.60
C VAL A 377 11.35 10.96 -19.44
N THR A 378 10.11 10.67 -19.77
CA THR A 378 9.05 11.68 -19.88
C THR A 378 7.97 11.57 -18.81
N GLY A 379 7.78 10.38 -18.24
CA GLY A 379 6.78 10.13 -17.21
C GLY A 379 7.29 9.19 -16.12
N LEU A 380 6.89 9.44 -14.89
CA LEU A 380 7.19 8.65 -13.70
C LEU A 380 5.93 8.45 -12.88
N ALA A 381 5.71 7.25 -12.37
CA ALA A 381 4.62 6.99 -11.43
C ALA A 381 5.02 5.92 -10.40
N VAL A 382 4.39 5.99 -9.23
CA VAL A 382 4.57 4.99 -8.17
C VAL A 382 3.25 4.26 -7.96
N ASP A 383 3.30 2.93 -7.89
CA ASP A 383 2.12 2.12 -7.60
C ASP A 383 1.93 1.87 -6.09
N THR A 384 0.89 1.11 -5.73
CA THR A 384 0.59 0.78 -4.33
C THR A 384 1.60 -0.17 -3.68
N ASP A 385 2.43 -0.85 -4.48
CA ASP A 385 3.50 -1.74 -4.04
C ASP A 385 4.87 -1.01 -3.95
N ASP A 386 4.85 0.33 -4.07
CA ASP A 386 6.00 1.24 -4.12
C ASP A 386 6.93 1.02 -5.34
N LEU A 387 6.52 0.30 -6.39
CA LEU A 387 7.32 0.17 -7.61
C LEU A 387 7.36 1.51 -8.37
N ILE A 388 8.55 1.87 -8.89
CA ILE A 388 8.73 3.06 -9.72
C ILE A 388 8.59 2.68 -11.19
N TYR A 389 7.54 3.19 -11.82
CA TYR A 389 7.30 3.08 -13.26
C TYR A 389 7.96 4.25 -13.98
N VAL A 390 8.65 3.93 -15.07
CA VAL A 390 9.34 4.85 -15.94
C VAL A 390 8.75 4.72 -17.33
N PHE A 391 8.26 5.84 -17.86
CA PHE A 391 7.82 5.97 -19.25
C PHE A 391 8.88 6.75 -20.03
N HIS A 392 9.45 6.11 -21.04
CA HIS A 392 10.52 6.69 -21.84
C HIS A 392 10.31 6.50 -23.35
N ARG A 393 11.03 7.30 -24.13
CA ARG A 393 10.93 7.34 -25.60
C ARG A 393 11.81 6.35 -26.35
N ALA A 394 12.52 5.45 -25.65
CA ALA A 394 13.53 4.57 -26.23
C ALA A 394 14.48 5.32 -27.19
N ASP A 395 14.49 4.97 -28.48
CA ASP A 395 15.29 5.62 -29.53
C ASP A 395 14.69 6.94 -30.06
N ARG A 396 13.45 7.27 -29.68
CA ARG A 396 12.75 8.46 -30.16
C ARG A 396 13.18 9.72 -29.44
N ILE A 397 13.32 10.77 -30.25
CA ILE A 397 13.67 12.11 -29.82
C ILE A 397 12.56 13.03 -30.29
N TRP A 398 11.96 13.79 -29.37
CA TRP A 398 11.12 14.91 -29.76
C TRP A 398 12.02 16.05 -30.20
N ASP A 399 11.95 16.40 -31.48
CA ASP A 399 12.57 17.60 -32.03
C ASP A 399 11.46 18.59 -32.43
N PRO A 400 11.38 19.79 -31.83
CA PRO A 400 10.34 20.77 -32.13
C PRO A 400 10.28 21.23 -33.59
N ARG A 401 11.38 21.08 -34.35
CA ARG A 401 11.49 21.48 -35.76
C ARG A 401 11.18 20.33 -36.72
N ARG A 402 11.38 19.08 -36.28
CA ARG A 402 11.27 17.89 -37.13
C ARG A 402 10.04 17.03 -36.83
N SER A 403 9.64 16.90 -35.58
CA SER A 403 8.61 15.94 -35.18
C SER A 403 7.19 16.37 -35.56
N PHE A 404 6.92 17.68 -35.60
CA PHE A 404 5.59 18.21 -35.92
C PHE A 404 5.65 19.37 -36.92
N ASN A 405 4.60 19.50 -37.74
CA ASN A 405 4.43 20.66 -38.61
C ASN A 405 3.67 21.82 -37.91
N ASN A 406 3.43 22.91 -38.65
CA ASN A 406 2.71 24.10 -38.16
C ASN A 406 1.21 23.88 -37.86
N ARG A 407 0.69 22.68 -38.10
CA ARG A 407 -0.67 22.23 -37.78
C ARG A 407 -0.68 21.16 -36.69
N ASP A 408 0.47 20.97 -36.02
CA ASP A 408 0.65 19.98 -34.97
C ASP A 408 0.49 18.53 -35.43
N GLU A 409 0.56 18.26 -36.73
CA GLU A 409 0.53 16.90 -37.27
C GLU A 409 1.94 16.28 -37.16
N PHE A 410 2.01 15.03 -36.71
CA PHE A 410 3.26 14.30 -36.55
C PHE A 410 3.86 13.92 -37.91
N LEU A 411 5.14 14.25 -38.12
CA LEU A 411 5.83 14.09 -39.42
C LEU A 411 6.63 12.78 -39.53
N GLU A 412 6.93 12.14 -38.40
CA GLU A 412 7.81 10.97 -38.36
C GLU A 412 7.03 9.64 -38.31
N ASP A 413 5.78 9.62 -38.81
CA ASP A 413 4.93 8.41 -38.80
C ASP A 413 5.56 7.24 -39.57
N HIS A 414 6.40 7.53 -40.56
CA HIS A 414 7.15 6.54 -41.34
C HIS A 414 8.09 5.67 -40.49
N LEU A 415 8.48 6.12 -39.30
CA LEU A 415 9.28 5.32 -38.36
C LEU A 415 8.46 4.21 -37.68
N GLY A 416 7.13 4.25 -37.78
CA GLY A 416 6.23 3.34 -37.06
C GLY A 416 6.27 3.55 -35.54
N PRO A 417 5.53 2.72 -34.78
CA PRO A 417 5.59 2.74 -33.32
C PRO A 417 6.94 2.26 -32.79
N ILE A 418 7.29 2.67 -31.57
CA ILE A 418 8.52 2.29 -30.86
C ILE A 418 8.60 0.77 -30.72
N ALA A 419 9.72 0.17 -31.09
CA ALA A 419 9.88 -1.29 -31.13
C ALA A 419 10.23 -1.89 -29.76
N GLU A 420 10.86 -1.11 -28.89
CA GLU A 420 11.21 -1.47 -27.52
C GLU A 420 10.06 -1.29 -26.53
N ASP A 421 10.16 -1.94 -25.38
CA ASP A 421 9.28 -1.64 -24.25
C ASP A 421 9.54 -0.21 -23.76
N THR A 422 8.47 0.56 -23.58
CA THR A 422 8.51 1.99 -23.24
C THR A 422 8.12 2.25 -21.78
N ILE A 423 7.43 1.29 -21.15
CA ILE A 423 7.00 1.35 -19.76
C ILE A 423 7.78 0.28 -18.99
N LEU A 424 8.59 0.73 -18.05
CA LEU A 424 9.50 -0.11 -17.26
C LEU A 424 9.22 0.09 -15.77
N ALA A 425 9.01 -0.97 -15.01
CA ALA A 425 8.84 -0.90 -13.56
C ALA A 425 10.09 -1.39 -12.83
N PHE A 426 10.57 -0.61 -11.87
CA PHE A 426 11.77 -0.94 -11.09
C PHE A 426 11.45 -1.02 -9.60
N ASP A 427 12.23 -1.84 -8.90
CA ASP A 427 12.25 -1.85 -7.45
C ASP A 427 12.93 -0.58 -6.91
N PRO A 428 12.26 0.21 -6.04
CA PRO A 428 12.76 1.52 -5.59
C PRO A 428 14.00 1.42 -4.68
N VAL A 429 14.32 0.23 -4.17
CA VAL A 429 15.45 -0.01 -3.27
C VAL A 429 16.69 -0.44 -4.04
N SER A 430 16.56 -1.44 -4.91
CA SER A 430 17.66 -2.06 -5.65
C SER A 430 17.87 -1.50 -7.05
N GLY A 431 16.85 -0.89 -7.66
CA GLY A 431 16.91 -0.39 -9.04
C GLY A 431 16.75 -1.51 -10.08
N HIS A 432 16.48 -2.73 -9.65
CA HIS A 432 16.30 -3.88 -10.53
C HIS A 432 14.98 -3.78 -11.30
N LEU A 433 15.03 -4.07 -12.60
CA LEU A 433 13.83 -4.16 -13.44
C LEU A 433 12.95 -5.31 -12.94
N VAL A 434 11.67 -5.03 -12.73
CA VAL A 434 10.66 -6.00 -12.28
C VAL A 434 9.85 -6.50 -13.47
N HIS A 435 9.30 -5.60 -14.27
CA HIS A 435 8.65 -5.92 -15.55
C HIS A 435 8.70 -4.75 -16.53
N SER A 436 8.60 -5.08 -17.83
CA SER A 436 8.58 -4.14 -18.95
C SER A 436 7.46 -4.47 -19.93
N PHE A 437 6.86 -3.45 -20.54
CA PHE A 437 5.87 -3.58 -21.59
C PHE A 437 5.72 -2.27 -22.40
N GLY A 438 4.77 -2.24 -23.35
CA GLY A 438 4.48 -1.04 -24.14
C GLY A 438 5.11 -1.01 -25.54
N LYS A 439 5.84 -2.06 -25.92
CA LYS A 439 6.38 -2.19 -27.27
C LYS A 439 5.29 -2.16 -28.35
N GLY A 440 5.56 -1.44 -29.43
CA GLY A 440 4.69 -1.32 -30.59
C GLY A 440 3.43 -0.48 -30.36
N MET A 441 3.28 0.19 -29.20
CA MET A 441 2.06 0.93 -28.86
C MET A 441 2.18 2.43 -29.11
N PHE A 442 3.34 3.02 -28.82
CA PHE A 442 3.54 4.47 -28.76
C PHE A 442 4.45 4.97 -29.88
N TYR A 443 4.29 6.24 -30.23
CA TYR A 443 5.10 6.96 -31.20
C TYR A 443 5.95 8.04 -30.55
N LEU A 444 5.34 8.80 -29.62
CA LEU A 444 6.04 9.85 -28.89
C LEU A 444 5.42 9.99 -27.49
N PRO A 445 5.77 9.07 -26.57
CA PRO A 445 5.20 9.04 -25.23
C PRO A 445 5.55 10.30 -24.42
N HIS A 446 4.66 10.66 -23.49
CA HIS A 446 4.82 11.85 -22.63
C HIS A 446 4.52 11.54 -21.16
N GLY A 447 3.28 11.71 -20.69
CA GLY A 447 2.90 11.56 -19.28
C GLY A 447 2.53 10.14 -18.89
N LEU A 448 2.72 9.82 -17.61
CA LEU A 448 2.38 8.55 -16.99
C LEU A 448 1.86 8.81 -15.57
N SER A 449 0.70 8.26 -15.25
CA SER A 449 0.19 8.17 -13.89
C SER A 449 -0.44 6.82 -13.61
N ILE A 450 -0.66 6.50 -12.34
CA ILE A 450 -1.31 5.27 -11.90
C ILE A 450 -2.53 5.65 -11.05
N ASP A 451 -3.69 5.14 -11.41
CA ASP A 451 -4.93 5.37 -10.66
C ASP A 451 -5.04 4.45 -9.44
N PHE A 452 -6.00 4.75 -8.57
CA PHE A 452 -6.30 3.98 -7.35
C PHE A 452 -6.83 2.56 -7.61
N GLU A 453 -7.16 2.19 -8.87
CA GLU A 453 -7.44 0.80 -9.27
C GLU A 453 -6.18 0.08 -9.82
N GLY A 454 -5.02 0.72 -9.68
CA GLY A 454 -3.72 0.29 -10.19
C GLY A 454 -3.58 0.42 -11.70
N LYS A 455 -4.51 1.07 -12.43
CA LYS A 455 -4.44 1.19 -13.89
C LYS A 455 -3.53 2.34 -14.29
N LEU A 456 -2.72 2.11 -15.32
CA LEU A 456 -1.85 3.13 -15.86
C LEU A 456 -2.65 4.05 -16.78
N TRP A 457 -2.41 5.35 -16.66
CA TRP A 457 -2.87 6.35 -17.61
C TRP A 457 -1.66 6.96 -18.27
N VAL A 458 -1.62 6.93 -19.60
CA VAL A 458 -0.48 7.42 -20.37
C VAL A 458 -0.92 8.29 -21.52
N THR A 459 -0.10 9.28 -21.87
CA THR A 459 -0.35 10.18 -23.01
C THR A 459 0.69 9.97 -24.10
N ASP A 460 0.26 10.12 -25.34
CA ASP A 460 1.14 10.13 -26.51
C ASP A 460 0.84 11.37 -27.34
N VAL A 461 1.86 12.22 -27.48
CA VAL A 461 1.72 13.51 -28.15
C VAL A 461 1.69 13.41 -29.66
N ALA A 462 2.33 12.38 -30.25
CA ALA A 462 2.25 12.14 -31.69
C ALA A 462 0.87 11.57 -32.06
N LEU A 463 0.35 10.68 -31.22
CA LEU A 463 -0.98 10.11 -31.44
C LEU A 463 -2.11 11.08 -31.09
N HIS A 464 -1.86 12.15 -30.33
CA HIS A 464 -2.89 13.03 -29.76
C HIS A 464 -3.92 12.25 -28.93
N GLN A 465 -3.44 11.26 -28.16
CA GLN A 465 -4.29 10.31 -27.46
C GLN A 465 -3.88 10.10 -26.00
N VAL A 466 -4.86 9.68 -25.22
CA VAL A 466 -4.69 9.22 -23.84
C VAL A 466 -5.15 7.76 -23.76
N PHE A 467 -4.38 6.93 -23.09
CA PHE A 467 -4.66 5.52 -22.92
C PHE A 467 -4.79 5.16 -21.46
N ARG A 468 -5.75 4.30 -21.15
CA ARG A 468 -5.84 3.59 -19.87
C ARG A 468 -5.41 2.15 -20.08
N LEU A 469 -4.45 1.65 -19.31
CA LEU A 469 -3.83 0.34 -19.50
C LEU A 469 -3.91 -0.51 -18.22
N ALA A 470 -3.87 -1.83 -18.40
CA ALA A 470 -3.68 -2.75 -17.29
C ALA A 470 -2.23 -2.72 -16.81
N THR A 471 -2.04 -2.82 -15.49
CA THR A 471 -0.76 -3.05 -14.82
C THR A 471 -0.14 -4.36 -15.32
N GLY A 472 1.14 -4.33 -15.70
CA GLY A 472 1.87 -5.53 -16.17
C GLY A 472 1.69 -5.88 -17.65
N GLY A 473 1.05 -5.02 -18.46
CA GLY A 473 1.10 -5.10 -19.92
C GLY A 473 0.03 -6.00 -20.56
N GLY A 474 -1.15 -5.43 -20.79
CA GLY A 474 -2.14 -6.00 -21.72
C GLY A 474 -1.79 -5.72 -23.18
N LYS A 475 -2.27 -6.56 -24.11
CA LYS A 475 -2.07 -6.33 -25.56
C LYS A 475 -2.81 -5.12 -26.10
N GLU A 476 -3.91 -4.74 -25.46
CA GLU A 476 -4.80 -3.67 -25.90
C GLU A 476 -5.08 -2.71 -24.75
N PRO A 477 -5.24 -1.41 -25.02
CA PRO A 477 -5.71 -0.45 -24.03
C PRO A 477 -7.10 -0.79 -23.50
N LEU A 478 -7.33 -0.54 -22.21
CA LEU A 478 -8.65 -0.62 -21.58
C LEU A 478 -9.56 0.52 -22.04
N LEU A 479 -8.97 1.68 -22.32
CA LEU A 479 -9.64 2.86 -22.85
C LEU A 479 -8.66 3.62 -23.74
N THR A 480 -9.16 4.20 -24.83
CA THR A 480 -8.42 5.15 -25.67
C THR A 480 -9.29 6.38 -25.86
N LEU A 481 -8.73 7.56 -25.58
CA LEU A 481 -9.37 8.86 -25.76
C LEU A 481 -8.58 9.67 -26.79
N GLY A 482 -9.27 10.50 -27.57
CA GLY A 482 -8.67 11.27 -28.66
C GLY A 482 -8.67 10.54 -30.00
N GLN A 483 -8.37 11.28 -31.07
CA GLN A 483 -8.30 10.74 -32.42
C GLN A 483 -6.85 10.52 -32.84
N ARG A 484 -6.55 9.29 -33.23
CA ARG A 484 -5.20 8.87 -33.61
C ARG A 484 -4.62 9.77 -34.70
N MET A 485 -3.44 10.34 -34.44
CA MET A 485 -2.68 11.21 -35.36
C MET A 485 -3.46 12.46 -35.83
N ARG A 486 -4.50 12.86 -35.11
CA ARG A 486 -5.36 13.99 -35.49
C ARG A 486 -5.42 15.00 -34.36
N PRO A 487 -4.61 16.08 -34.42
CA PRO A 487 -4.75 17.18 -33.47
C PRO A 487 -6.14 17.81 -33.58
N GLY A 488 -6.67 18.26 -32.46
CA GLY A 488 -7.91 19.03 -32.42
C GLY A 488 -8.27 19.43 -31.00
N ASP A 489 -9.47 19.98 -30.85
CA ASP A 489 -10.06 20.42 -29.59
C ASP A 489 -11.44 19.79 -29.37
N GLY A 490 -12.09 20.14 -28.26
CA GLY A 490 -13.40 19.63 -27.88
C GLY A 490 -13.39 18.24 -27.25
N ALA A 491 -14.58 17.63 -27.16
CA ALA A 491 -14.83 16.43 -26.36
C ALA A 491 -14.19 15.13 -26.88
N SER A 492 -13.76 15.10 -28.15
CA SER A 492 -13.29 13.88 -28.82
C SER A 492 -11.87 13.97 -29.37
N HIS A 493 -11.22 15.12 -29.28
CA HIS A 493 -9.86 15.35 -29.77
C HIS A 493 -9.00 15.96 -28.65
N PHE A 494 -7.70 15.71 -28.76
CA PHE A 494 -6.67 16.41 -27.99
C PHE A 494 -5.66 17.00 -28.96
N CYS A 495 -4.83 17.90 -28.47
CA CYS A 495 -3.66 18.36 -29.19
C CYS A 495 -2.44 18.27 -28.28
N LYS A 496 -1.72 17.14 -28.42
CA LYS A 496 -0.52 16.81 -27.67
C LYS A 496 -0.81 16.84 -26.15
N PRO A 497 -1.65 15.92 -25.65
CA PRO A 497 -1.96 15.85 -24.23
C PRO A 497 -0.71 15.49 -23.42
N THR A 498 -0.57 16.08 -22.25
CA THR A 498 0.68 16.07 -21.48
C THR A 498 0.63 15.09 -20.33
N ASP A 499 -0.42 15.11 -19.52
CA ASP A 499 -0.49 14.30 -18.29
C ASP A 499 -1.95 14.04 -17.82
N VAL A 500 -2.12 13.06 -16.93
CA VAL A 500 -3.42 12.61 -16.40
C VAL A 500 -3.38 12.48 -14.88
N ALA A 501 -4.38 13.00 -14.18
CA ALA A 501 -4.63 12.68 -12.77
C ALA A 501 -6.04 12.11 -12.59
N VAL A 502 -6.22 11.16 -11.68
CA VAL A 502 -7.49 10.46 -11.50
C VAL A 502 -7.99 10.56 -10.06
N ASP A 503 -9.16 11.18 -9.87
CA ASP A 503 -9.73 11.38 -8.55
C ASP A 503 -10.49 10.14 -8.08
N PRO A 504 -10.10 9.52 -6.95
CA PRO A 504 -10.72 8.28 -6.46
C PRO A 504 -12.16 8.47 -6.00
N ARG A 505 -12.52 9.66 -5.49
CA ARG A 505 -13.84 9.95 -4.93
C ARG A 505 -14.83 10.28 -6.02
N LEU A 506 -14.44 11.11 -6.98
CA LEU A 506 -15.28 11.56 -8.08
C LEU A 506 -15.34 10.53 -9.20
N ARG A 507 -14.38 9.60 -9.28
CA ARG A 507 -14.25 8.64 -10.40
C ARG A 507 -14.09 9.39 -11.73
N LEU A 508 -13.30 10.46 -11.72
CA LEU A 508 -13.04 11.31 -12.88
C LEU A 508 -11.54 11.35 -13.19
N ALA A 509 -11.20 11.28 -14.48
CA ALA A 509 -9.89 11.50 -15.02
C ALA A 509 -9.79 12.94 -15.52
N PHE A 510 -8.75 13.65 -15.07
CA PHE A 510 -8.40 15.00 -15.47
C PHE A 510 -7.18 14.92 -16.39
N ILE A 511 -7.31 15.46 -17.59
CA ILE A 511 -6.30 15.37 -18.64
C ILE A 511 -5.83 16.78 -18.95
N SER A 512 -4.52 16.99 -18.89
CA SER A 512 -3.91 18.24 -19.34
C SER A 512 -3.68 18.15 -20.85
N ASP A 513 -4.35 19.02 -21.58
CA ASP A 513 -4.28 19.10 -23.05
C ASP A 513 -3.36 20.27 -23.42
N GLY A 514 -2.06 20.03 -23.18
CA GLY A 514 -1.15 21.08 -22.77
C GLY A 514 -0.54 21.92 -23.89
N TYR A 515 0.03 21.31 -24.93
CA TYR A 515 0.88 22.06 -25.86
C TYR A 515 0.12 23.00 -26.81
N CYS A 516 -1.14 22.69 -27.15
CA CYS A 516 -1.90 23.52 -28.09
C CYS A 516 -3.17 24.15 -27.50
N ASN A 517 -3.86 23.43 -26.61
CA ASN A 517 -5.21 23.82 -26.20
C ASN A 517 -5.25 24.58 -24.86
N GLY A 518 -4.21 24.45 -24.02
CA GLY A 518 -4.09 25.19 -22.77
C GLY A 518 -5.28 24.94 -21.82
N ARG A 519 -5.79 23.70 -21.77
CA ARG A 519 -7.00 23.33 -21.02
C ARG A 519 -6.84 22.07 -20.19
N ILE A 520 -7.71 21.90 -19.21
CA ILE A 520 -7.95 20.65 -18.49
C ILE A 520 -9.26 20.06 -18.99
N ALA A 521 -9.21 18.87 -19.58
CA ALA A 521 -10.37 18.11 -20.02
C ALA A 521 -10.70 17.00 -19.03
N VAL A 522 -11.97 16.79 -18.73
CA VAL A 522 -12.42 15.85 -17.70
C VAL A 522 -13.32 14.77 -18.29
N PHE A 523 -12.98 13.54 -17.98
CA PHE A 523 -13.68 12.34 -18.44
C PHE A 523 -14.06 11.46 -17.26
N SER A 524 -15.15 10.72 -17.37
CA SER A 524 -15.38 9.56 -16.51
C SER A 524 -14.45 8.41 -16.91
N LEU A 525 -14.27 7.43 -16.01
CA LEU A 525 -13.34 6.31 -16.25
C LEU A 525 -13.79 5.33 -17.36
N ASP A 526 -15.02 5.47 -17.85
CA ASP A 526 -15.54 4.78 -19.04
C ASP A 526 -15.34 5.57 -20.34
N GLY A 527 -14.80 6.79 -20.26
CA GLY A 527 -14.44 7.63 -21.41
C GLY A 527 -15.49 8.63 -21.85
N THR A 528 -16.55 8.87 -21.07
CA THR A 528 -17.52 9.93 -21.36
C THR A 528 -16.93 11.30 -21.00
N PHE A 529 -16.94 12.25 -21.94
CA PHE A 529 -16.55 13.63 -21.68
C PHE A 529 -17.54 14.30 -20.71
N VAL A 530 -17.02 14.93 -19.66
CA VAL A 530 -17.83 15.54 -18.60
C VAL A 530 -17.80 17.05 -18.72
N ARG A 531 -16.60 17.65 -18.72
CA ARG A 531 -16.39 19.10 -18.73
C ARG A 531 -14.94 19.45 -19.08
N GLU A 532 -14.69 20.73 -19.32
CA GLU A 532 -13.34 21.28 -19.46
C GLU A 532 -13.26 22.70 -18.90
N TRP A 533 -12.05 23.15 -18.60
CA TRP A 533 -11.77 24.54 -18.28
C TRP A 533 -10.34 24.94 -18.66
N GLY A 534 -10.10 26.24 -18.74
CA GLY A 534 -8.83 26.82 -19.14
C GLY A 534 -8.76 27.13 -20.63
N THR A 535 -7.88 28.07 -20.95
CA THR A 535 -7.50 28.49 -22.30
C THR A 535 -6.06 28.97 -22.28
N GLU A 536 -5.42 29.05 -23.45
CA GLU A 536 -4.08 29.61 -23.59
C GLU A 536 -3.99 31.04 -23.02
N GLY A 537 -3.05 31.30 -22.12
CA GLY A 537 -2.85 32.61 -21.52
C GLY A 537 -2.13 32.60 -20.16
N SER A 538 -2.06 33.76 -19.51
CA SER A 538 -1.29 33.97 -18.27
C SER A 538 -2.16 34.48 -17.12
N LYS A 539 -3.45 34.77 -17.36
CA LYS A 539 -4.35 35.20 -16.30
C LYS A 539 -4.73 34.02 -15.39
N PRO A 540 -5.29 34.29 -14.20
CA PRO A 540 -6.02 33.32 -13.40
C PRO A 540 -6.90 32.35 -14.22
N GLY A 541 -6.63 31.05 -14.12
CA GLY A 541 -7.40 30.02 -14.82
C GLY A 541 -7.09 29.85 -16.32
N GLU A 542 -6.25 30.71 -16.90
CA GLU A 542 -5.59 30.49 -18.18
C GLU A 542 -4.27 29.74 -17.95
N PHE A 543 -3.79 29.01 -18.96
CA PHE A 543 -2.55 28.23 -18.89
C PHE A 543 -1.65 28.49 -20.08
N ARG A 544 -0.33 28.36 -19.91
CA ARG A 544 0.62 28.16 -21.00
C ARG A 544 1.34 26.85 -20.78
N ILE A 545 0.89 25.82 -21.51
CA ILE A 545 1.33 24.43 -21.35
C ILE A 545 1.06 23.94 -19.92
N PRO A 546 -0.21 23.63 -19.55
CA PRO A 546 -0.47 22.83 -18.36
C PRO A 546 0.21 21.47 -18.56
N HIS A 547 1.33 21.23 -17.89
CA HIS A 547 2.29 20.18 -18.28
C HIS A 547 2.19 18.92 -17.42
N ALA A 548 1.91 19.08 -16.13
CA ALA A 548 1.77 17.99 -15.17
C ALA A 548 0.63 18.26 -14.20
N LEU A 549 0.05 17.20 -13.66
CA LEU A 549 -1.11 17.21 -12.79
C LEU A 549 -0.85 16.40 -11.52
N THR A 550 -1.29 16.91 -10.38
CA THR A 550 -1.31 16.11 -9.15
C THR A 550 -2.58 16.38 -8.35
N LEU A 551 -3.09 15.34 -7.68
CA LEU A 551 -4.25 15.44 -6.81
C LEU A 551 -3.81 15.58 -5.36
N VAL A 552 -4.36 16.60 -4.72
CA VAL A 552 -4.17 16.88 -3.31
C VAL A 552 -5.41 16.44 -2.55
N SER A 553 -5.29 15.31 -1.87
CA SER A 553 -6.31 14.80 -0.98
C SER A 553 -6.35 15.64 0.29
N ARG A 554 -7.46 16.37 0.48
CA ARG A 554 -7.79 17.30 1.59
C ARG A 554 -7.20 18.71 1.45
N VAL A 555 -8.06 19.67 1.14
CA VAL A 555 -7.78 21.10 1.32
C VAL A 555 -8.60 21.58 2.51
N SER A 556 -7.94 22.01 3.57
CA SER A 556 -8.55 22.92 4.54
C SER A 556 -8.47 24.32 3.94
N ASP A 557 -9.61 24.95 3.67
CA ASP A 557 -9.63 26.32 3.16
C ASP A 557 -9.05 27.28 4.23
N ASP A 558 -8.16 28.19 3.81
CA ASP A 558 -7.48 29.20 4.64
C ASP A 558 -8.43 30.15 5.41
N ALA A 559 -9.75 30.06 5.18
CA ALA A 559 -10.75 30.91 5.80
C ALA A 559 -11.28 30.38 7.15
N GLY A 560 -10.85 29.19 7.63
CA GLY A 560 -11.33 28.63 8.89
C GLY A 560 -12.85 28.47 8.97
N ASN A 561 -13.53 28.48 7.82
CA ASN A 561 -14.98 28.35 7.72
C ASN A 561 -15.27 26.93 7.26
N ASP A 562 -15.79 26.11 8.17
CA ASP A 562 -16.24 24.71 7.98
C ASP A 562 -17.45 24.57 7.01
N GLY A 563 -17.58 25.46 6.02
CA GLY A 563 -18.66 25.50 5.05
C GLY A 563 -18.13 25.43 3.62
N GLY A 564 -17.48 24.33 3.22
CA GLY A 564 -16.79 24.28 1.92
C GLY A 564 -16.40 22.92 1.32
N GLY A 565 -16.77 21.78 1.91
CA GLY A 565 -16.83 20.51 1.19
C GLY A 565 -15.53 19.71 1.07
N ASP A 566 -15.67 18.42 1.35
CA ASP A 566 -14.76 17.27 1.27
C ASP A 566 -14.20 17.03 -0.16
N SER A 567 -13.57 18.04 -0.76
CA SER A 567 -13.13 18.02 -2.16
C SER A 567 -11.61 18.02 -2.29
N SER A 568 -11.10 17.11 -3.12
CA SER A 568 -9.72 17.12 -3.57
C SER A 568 -9.43 18.37 -4.39
N ALA A 569 -8.20 18.85 -4.34
CA ALA A 569 -7.72 19.84 -5.30
C ALA A 569 -6.89 19.17 -6.39
N LEU A 570 -7.11 19.59 -7.63
CA LEU A 570 -6.23 19.31 -8.76
C LEU A 570 -5.24 20.47 -8.89
N CYS A 571 -3.95 20.21 -8.71
CA CYS A 571 -2.89 21.18 -8.94
C CYS A 571 -2.22 20.92 -10.29
N VAL A 572 -1.90 21.99 -11.00
CA VAL A 572 -1.42 21.99 -12.39
C VAL A 572 -0.10 22.76 -12.47
N ALA A 573 0.93 22.14 -13.06
CA ALA A 573 2.16 22.82 -13.47
C ALA A 573 1.85 23.66 -14.72
N ASP A 574 1.73 24.97 -14.55
CA ASP A 574 1.52 25.91 -15.63
C ASP A 574 2.89 26.36 -16.17
N ARG A 575 3.44 25.52 -17.08
CA ARG A 575 4.88 25.42 -17.30
C ARG A 575 5.53 26.71 -17.73
N GLU A 576 5.00 27.36 -18.76
CA GLU A 576 5.62 28.57 -19.32
C GLU A 576 5.18 29.86 -18.59
N ASN A 577 4.25 29.75 -17.62
CA ASN A 577 3.94 30.82 -16.68
C ASN A 577 4.72 30.67 -15.35
N GLY A 578 5.50 29.60 -15.17
CA GLY A 578 6.37 29.42 -14.01
C GLY A 578 5.64 29.31 -12.67
N ARG A 579 4.44 28.71 -12.67
CA ARG A 579 3.57 28.67 -11.49
C ARG A 579 2.82 27.35 -11.35
N VAL A 580 2.28 27.13 -10.15
CA VAL A 580 1.30 26.06 -9.90
C VAL A 580 -0.07 26.68 -9.68
N GLN A 581 -1.08 26.23 -10.41
CA GLN A 581 -2.48 26.61 -10.19
C GLN A 581 -3.27 25.42 -9.68
N CYS A 582 -4.03 25.59 -8.60
CA CYS A 582 -4.89 24.52 -8.08
C CYS A 582 -6.37 24.90 -8.17
N PHE A 583 -7.18 23.87 -8.42
CA PHE A 583 -8.61 23.95 -8.70
C PHE A 583 -9.32 22.90 -7.87
N ARG A 584 -10.58 23.15 -7.50
CA ARG A 584 -11.40 22.11 -6.90
C ARG A 584 -11.72 21.04 -7.94
N ALA A 585 -11.54 19.77 -7.60
CA ALA A 585 -11.77 18.68 -8.54
C ALA A 585 -13.25 18.50 -8.91
N ASP A 586 -14.18 18.91 -8.03
CA ASP A 586 -15.63 18.81 -8.23
C ASP A 586 -16.13 19.70 -9.37
N ASP A 587 -15.84 20.99 -9.33
CA ASP A 587 -16.39 21.99 -10.24
C ASP A 587 -15.35 22.76 -11.07
N GLY A 588 -14.06 22.53 -10.82
CA GLY A 588 -12.95 23.17 -11.55
C GLY A 588 -12.78 24.65 -11.19
N THR A 589 -13.41 25.12 -10.11
CA THR A 589 -13.19 26.47 -9.62
C THR A 589 -11.77 26.58 -9.07
N ARG A 590 -11.08 27.66 -9.45
CA ARG A 590 -9.72 27.90 -8.99
C ARG A 590 -9.72 28.20 -7.49
N THR A 591 -8.88 27.50 -6.73
CA THR A 591 -8.72 27.71 -5.29
C THR A 591 -7.51 28.56 -4.98
N ARG A 592 -6.37 28.28 -5.61
CA ARG A 592 -5.09 28.91 -5.27
C ARG A 592 -4.11 28.94 -6.42
N THR A 593 -3.10 29.80 -6.27
CA THR A 593 -1.93 29.88 -7.14
C THR A 593 -0.68 29.94 -6.27
N ILE A 594 0.33 29.13 -6.58
CA ILE A 594 1.64 29.11 -5.92
C ILE A 594 2.66 29.60 -6.95
N GLU A 595 3.25 30.75 -6.65
CA GLU A 595 4.23 31.45 -7.49
C GLU A 595 5.44 31.80 -6.62
N HIS A 596 6.64 31.51 -7.10
CA HIS A 596 7.87 31.85 -6.39
C HIS A 596 8.96 32.26 -7.37
N ALA A 597 9.69 33.33 -7.04
CA ALA A 597 10.81 33.80 -7.87
C ALA A 597 11.88 32.71 -8.07
N ALA A 598 12.09 31.87 -7.05
CA ALA A 598 13.04 30.75 -7.12
C ALA A 598 12.71 29.69 -8.18
N PHE A 599 11.49 29.64 -8.71
CA PHE A 599 11.16 28.75 -9.83
C PHE A 599 11.86 29.18 -11.12
N GLY A 600 12.36 30.40 -11.24
CA GLY A 600 13.13 30.82 -12.42
C GLY A 600 12.30 30.87 -13.71
N GLY A 601 10.99 31.09 -13.59
CA GLY A 601 10.10 31.34 -14.72
C GLY A 601 9.47 30.11 -15.37
N ARG A 602 9.87 28.88 -15.02
CA ARG A 602 9.24 27.66 -15.55
C ARG A 602 9.04 26.56 -14.52
N VAL A 603 7.91 25.85 -14.58
CA VAL A 603 7.57 24.72 -13.70
C VAL A 603 7.21 23.49 -14.54
N PHE A 604 8.03 22.45 -14.53
CA PHE A 604 7.85 21.30 -15.43
C PHE A 604 6.95 20.24 -14.83
N SER A 605 7.15 19.87 -13.57
CA SER A 605 6.34 18.82 -12.95
C SER A 605 6.11 19.07 -11.47
N LEU A 606 5.09 18.41 -10.94
CA LEU A 606 4.73 18.42 -9.53
C LEU A 606 4.21 17.06 -9.08
N ALA A 607 4.49 16.71 -7.82
CA ALA A 607 3.93 15.53 -7.18
C ALA A 607 3.53 15.85 -5.73
N TYR A 608 2.41 15.30 -5.29
CA TYR A 608 1.92 15.46 -3.92
C TYR A 608 2.08 14.18 -3.10
N THR A 609 2.42 14.34 -1.82
CA THR A 609 2.28 13.29 -0.82
C THR A 609 1.55 13.82 0.41
N PRO A 610 0.63 13.04 1.00
CA PRO A 610 0.03 13.37 2.29
C PRO A 610 1.03 13.28 3.45
N ALA A 611 2.25 12.77 3.22
CA ALA A 611 3.30 12.75 4.23
C ALA A 611 3.63 14.17 4.74
N SER A 612 4.13 14.23 5.97
CA SER A 612 4.46 15.43 6.75
C SER A 612 3.42 16.56 6.77
N GLY A 613 2.13 16.23 6.66
CA GLY A 613 1.04 17.24 6.64
C GLY A 613 0.68 17.77 5.26
N GLY A 614 1.16 17.13 4.19
CA GLY A 614 0.89 17.52 2.81
C GLY A 614 2.08 18.27 2.20
N LEU A 615 2.94 17.54 1.50
CA LEU A 615 4.09 18.10 0.80
C LEU A 615 3.86 18.08 -0.70
N LEU A 616 4.25 19.19 -1.33
CA LEU A 616 4.25 19.35 -2.76
C LEU A 616 5.69 19.41 -3.26
N TYR A 617 6.07 18.46 -4.11
CA TYR A 617 7.35 18.48 -4.83
C TYR A 617 7.14 19.20 -6.15
N VAL A 618 7.99 20.15 -6.47
CA VAL A 618 7.92 20.94 -7.70
C VAL A 618 9.28 20.92 -8.38
N LEU A 619 9.32 20.74 -9.70
CA LEU A 619 10.52 20.81 -10.53
C LEU A 619 10.46 22.07 -11.40
N ASN A 620 11.52 22.88 -11.38
CA ASN A 620 11.66 23.95 -12.36
C ASN A 620 12.46 23.53 -13.59
N GLY A 621 12.33 24.31 -14.66
CA GLY A 621 13.15 24.18 -15.86
C GLY A 621 14.27 25.21 -15.93
N ALA A 622 15.16 25.05 -16.90
CA ALA A 622 16.18 26.05 -17.20
C ALA A 622 15.54 27.41 -17.57
N PRO A 623 16.25 28.54 -17.55
CA PRO A 623 15.72 29.81 -18.01
C PRO A 623 15.46 29.80 -19.52
N LEU A 624 14.62 30.71 -20.03
CA LEU A 624 14.53 30.95 -21.47
C LEU A 624 15.86 31.57 -21.95
N THR A 625 16.35 31.14 -23.12
CA THR A 625 17.61 31.63 -23.69
C THR A 625 17.60 33.17 -23.84
N GLY A 626 18.57 33.84 -23.20
CA GLY A 626 18.69 35.30 -23.18
C GLY A 626 18.41 35.97 -21.83
N GLU A 627 17.95 35.21 -20.83
CA GLU A 627 17.82 35.69 -19.44
C GLU A 627 19.14 35.48 -18.67
N GLU A 628 19.98 36.53 -18.62
CA GLU A 628 21.17 36.52 -17.75
C GLU A 628 20.75 36.38 -16.27
N GLY A 629 21.25 35.33 -15.60
CA GLY A 629 21.04 35.10 -14.17
C GLY A 629 19.88 34.19 -13.78
N GLY A 630 19.26 33.48 -14.73
CA GLY A 630 18.15 32.58 -14.42
C GLY A 630 18.56 31.35 -13.60
N GLU A 631 17.61 30.85 -12.80
CA GLU A 631 17.82 29.74 -11.87
C GLU A 631 18.03 28.41 -12.61
N MET A 632 19.05 27.65 -12.20
CA MET A 632 19.30 26.32 -12.74
C MET A 632 18.20 25.32 -12.33
N PRO A 633 17.95 24.27 -13.12
CA PRO A 633 16.98 23.23 -12.79
C PRO A 633 17.30 22.57 -11.44
N LYS A 634 16.27 22.50 -10.58
CA LYS A 634 16.30 21.94 -9.24
C LYS A 634 14.90 21.52 -8.81
N GLY A 635 14.84 20.69 -7.77
CA GLY A 635 13.59 20.35 -7.11
C GLY A 635 13.35 21.19 -5.86
N PHE A 636 12.08 21.42 -5.57
CA PHE A 636 11.60 22.15 -4.40
C PHE A 636 10.65 21.25 -3.61
N VAL A 637 10.76 21.29 -2.29
CA VAL A 637 9.79 20.68 -1.37
C VAL A 637 9.02 21.81 -0.72
N LEU A 638 7.71 21.89 -0.99
CA LEU A 638 6.83 22.93 -0.49
C LEU A 638 5.85 22.33 0.51
N ARG A 639 5.43 23.13 1.48
CA ARG A 639 4.22 22.82 2.24
C ARG A 639 3.01 23.19 1.40
N TYR A 640 2.08 22.26 1.22
CA TYR A 640 0.93 22.51 0.35
C TYR A 640 0.04 23.65 0.86
N ASP A 641 -0.24 23.70 2.16
CA ASP A 641 -1.15 24.66 2.79
C ASP A 641 -0.74 26.13 2.56
N THR A 642 0.53 26.44 2.78
CA THR A 642 1.12 27.78 2.77
C THR A 642 1.76 28.12 1.43
N GLY A 643 2.22 27.11 0.68
CA GLY A 643 3.06 27.30 -0.50
C GLY A 643 4.50 27.64 -0.16
N ASP A 644 4.90 27.60 1.11
CA ASP A 644 6.25 27.90 1.53
C ASP A 644 7.23 26.82 1.07
N ILE A 645 8.37 27.26 0.51
CA ILE A 645 9.49 26.37 0.18
C ILE A 645 10.18 25.96 1.48
N LEU A 646 10.15 24.66 1.78
CA LEU A 646 10.76 24.06 2.96
C LEU A 646 12.21 23.63 2.70
N SER A 647 12.48 23.08 1.51
CA SER A 647 13.82 22.67 1.09
C SER A 647 13.94 22.64 -0.43
N THR A 648 15.18 22.54 -0.91
CA THR A 648 15.49 22.34 -2.33
C THR A 648 16.46 21.18 -2.49
N PHE A 649 16.45 20.51 -3.65
CA PHE A 649 17.32 19.38 -3.93
C PHE A 649 17.83 19.39 -5.36
N VAL A 650 19.09 18.96 -5.50
CA VAL A 650 19.83 18.86 -6.77
C VAL A 650 20.71 17.60 -6.72
N PRO A 651 21.07 17.01 -7.88
CA PRO A 651 22.03 15.91 -7.92
C PRO A 651 23.37 16.31 -7.30
N LYS A 652 24.09 15.32 -6.79
CA LYS A 652 25.43 15.48 -6.24
C LYS A 652 26.44 15.51 -7.39
N ASP A 653 27.21 16.59 -7.48
CA ASP A 653 28.30 16.79 -8.47
C ASP A 653 27.86 16.82 -9.96
N GLU A 654 26.57 16.63 -10.25
CA GLU A 654 25.97 16.70 -11.57
C GLU A 654 24.80 17.69 -11.60
N ARG A 655 24.21 17.92 -12.78
CA ARG A 655 23.04 18.81 -12.94
C ARG A 655 21.90 18.07 -13.61
N MET A 656 20.67 18.42 -13.23
CA MET A 656 19.50 18.10 -14.05
C MET A 656 19.57 19.00 -15.29
N HIS A 657 19.47 18.40 -16.47
CA HIS A 657 19.51 19.12 -17.74
C HIS A 657 18.11 19.56 -18.14
N MET A 658 17.15 18.63 -18.06
CA MET A 658 15.75 18.89 -18.34
C MET A 658 14.88 17.94 -17.51
N PRO A 659 14.74 18.23 -16.21
CA PRO A 659 13.91 17.43 -15.32
C PRO A 659 12.45 17.58 -15.76
N HIS A 660 11.89 16.48 -16.26
CA HIS A 660 10.63 16.49 -16.99
C HIS A 660 9.48 15.98 -16.13
N ASP A 661 9.75 15.03 -15.24
CA ASP A 661 8.74 14.49 -14.34
C ASP A 661 9.28 14.12 -12.95
N VAL A 662 8.41 14.17 -11.93
CA VAL A 662 8.72 13.80 -10.55
C VAL A 662 7.68 12.82 -10.01
N ALA A 663 8.14 11.77 -9.36
CA ALA A 663 7.29 10.87 -8.58
C ALA A 663 7.82 10.73 -7.15
N VAL A 664 6.93 10.51 -6.19
CA VAL A 664 7.26 10.39 -4.77
C VAL A 664 6.59 9.16 -4.19
N LEU A 665 7.32 8.40 -3.36
CA LEU A 665 6.72 7.28 -2.62
C LEU A 665 5.65 7.82 -1.65
N GLY A 666 4.58 7.06 -1.42
CA GLY A 666 3.42 7.55 -0.66
C GLY A 666 3.76 8.04 0.76
N ASN A 667 4.80 7.48 1.37
CA ASN A 667 5.31 7.86 2.69
C ASN A 667 6.38 8.98 2.68
N GLY A 668 6.77 9.47 1.49
CA GLY A 668 7.82 10.48 1.31
C GLY A 668 9.25 10.00 1.62
N SER A 669 9.51 8.69 1.57
CA SER A 669 10.84 8.13 1.86
C SER A 669 11.82 8.23 0.69
N ALA A 670 11.32 8.36 -0.55
CA ALA A 670 12.13 8.61 -1.73
C ALA A 670 11.37 9.47 -2.76
N VAL A 671 12.13 10.27 -3.50
CA VAL A 671 11.68 11.11 -4.62
C VAL A 671 12.48 10.71 -5.85
N PHE A 672 11.81 10.54 -6.98
CA PHE A 672 12.40 10.19 -8.25
C PHE A 672 12.19 11.32 -9.26
N VAL A 673 13.23 11.67 -10.02
CA VAL A 673 13.17 12.70 -11.05
C VAL A 673 13.64 12.13 -12.38
N GLY A 674 12.78 12.20 -13.39
CA GLY A 674 13.06 11.78 -14.76
C GLY A 674 13.63 12.94 -15.55
N ASP A 675 14.73 12.71 -16.27
CA ASP A 675 15.40 13.73 -17.07
C ASP A 675 15.48 13.29 -18.54
N THR A 676 14.93 14.12 -19.42
CA THR A 676 14.77 13.80 -20.85
C THR A 676 16.06 13.94 -21.65
N ILE A 677 16.94 14.87 -21.28
CA ILE A 677 18.20 15.11 -22.02
C ILE A 677 19.25 14.08 -21.62
N SER A 678 19.39 13.82 -20.33
CA SER A 678 20.37 12.85 -19.84
C SER A 678 19.90 11.40 -19.96
N GLY A 679 18.59 11.17 -20.13
CA GLY A 679 17.99 9.85 -20.15
C GLY A 679 18.18 9.11 -18.83
N ARG A 680 18.07 9.83 -17.70
CA ARG A 680 18.33 9.29 -16.36
C ARG A 680 17.10 9.44 -15.46
N VAL A 681 17.07 8.58 -14.45
CA VAL A 681 16.19 8.73 -13.28
C VAL A 681 17.07 8.96 -12.07
N TRP A 682 16.92 10.12 -11.45
CA TRP A 682 17.58 10.48 -10.21
C TRP A 682 16.74 10.04 -9.03
N LYS A 683 17.34 9.42 -8.01
CA LYS A 683 16.68 9.13 -6.74
C LYS A 683 17.23 10.03 -5.64
N PHE A 684 16.34 10.57 -4.84
CA PHE A 684 16.64 11.39 -3.68
C PHE A 684 15.99 10.80 -2.43
N THR A 685 16.70 10.81 -1.32
CA THR A 685 16.20 10.33 -0.03
C THR A 685 16.41 11.37 1.07
N PRO A 686 15.57 11.40 2.10
CA PRO A 686 15.78 12.26 3.26
C PRO A 686 17.10 11.95 3.96
N VAL A 687 17.82 12.99 4.39
CA VAL A 687 19.07 12.81 5.13
C VAL A 687 18.78 12.15 6.48
N GLU A 688 19.28 10.93 6.67
CA GLU A 688 19.29 10.31 8.00
C GLU A 688 20.25 11.09 8.90
N LYS A 689 19.71 11.77 9.93
CA LYS A 689 20.54 12.31 11.02
C LYS A 689 21.25 11.14 11.68
N ALA A 690 22.51 10.94 11.33
CA ALA A 690 23.41 10.07 12.08
C ALA A 690 23.41 10.58 13.53
N ILE A 691 22.77 9.83 14.44
CA ILE A 691 22.92 10.01 15.88
C ILE A 691 24.33 9.50 16.22
N HIS A 692 25.36 10.21 15.76
CA HIS A 692 26.69 10.13 16.32
C HIS A 692 26.65 10.83 17.67
N ARG A 693 26.18 10.14 18.71
CA ARG A 693 26.75 10.39 20.04
C ARG A 693 28.22 10.00 19.94
N SER A 694 29.04 11.02 19.70
CA SER A 694 30.49 10.96 19.74
C SER A 694 30.90 10.25 21.03
N VAL A 695 31.24 8.96 20.93
CA VAL A 695 32.07 8.31 21.94
C VAL A 695 33.43 8.95 21.76
N LYS A 696 33.68 10.04 22.49
CA LYS A 696 35.05 10.49 22.72
C LYS A 696 35.79 9.32 23.34
N LYS A 697 36.59 8.66 22.50
CA LYS A 697 37.59 7.68 22.87
C LYS A 697 38.63 8.42 23.71
N ALA A 698 38.43 8.50 25.02
CA ALA A 698 39.44 9.02 25.93
C ALA A 698 40.53 7.95 26.08
N GLY A 699 41.65 8.15 25.38
CA GLY A 699 42.91 7.48 25.69
C GLY A 699 43.46 7.97 27.03
N PRO A 700 44.31 7.17 27.70
CA PRO A 700 44.70 7.38 29.08
C PRO A 700 45.68 8.55 29.16
N SER A 701 45.37 9.56 29.98
CA SER A 701 46.34 10.57 30.41
C SER A 701 46.34 10.65 31.93
N ASN A 702 47.54 10.47 32.45
CA ASN A 702 47.91 10.42 33.86
C ASN A 702 47.80 11.77 34.56
N VAL A 703 47.35 11.68 35.83
CA VAL A 703 47.77 12.48 37.00
C VAL A 703 47.52 14.00 36.95
N HIS A 704 46.60 14.46 37.81
CA HIS A 704 46.96 15.38 38.90
C HIS A 704 45.97 15.26 40.07
N VAL A 705 46.55 15.13 41.26
CA VAL A 705 45.91 15.07 42.57
C VAL A 705 45.58 16.49 43.03
N GLY A 706 44.37 16.70 43.57
CA GLY A 706 43.97 17.89 44.31
C GLY A 706 42.83 17.51 45.26
N ALA A 707 43.12 17.57 46.56
CA ALA A 707 42.30 17.10 47.66
C ALA A 707 41.39 18.21 48.25
N SER A 708 40.54 17.79 49.21
CA SER A 708 39.76 18.59 50.19
C SER A 708 38.36 19.03 49.72
N GLU A 709 37.24 18.89 50.44
CA GLU A 709 36.93 18.56 51.85
C GLU A 709 35.42 18.20 51.92
N SER A 710 35.04 17.05 52.48
CA SER A 710 34.41 16.84 53.81
C SER A 710 32.93 17.28 53.98
N GLY A 711 32.09 16.32 54.38
CA GLY A 711 30.73 16.53 54.86
C GLY A 711 29.98 15.21 55.07
N ASP A 712 30.44 14.43 56.06
CA ASP A 712 29.91 13.12 56.48
C ASP A 712 28.83 13.29 57.60
N PRO A 713 28.23 12.25 58.21
CA PRO A 713 26.89 11.73 57.92
C PRO A 713 26.08 11.53 59.24
N ARG A 714 25.20 10.49 59.26
CA ARG A 714 24.52 9.84 60.42
C ARG A 714 23.07 10.32 60.62
N LEU A 715 22.08 9.53 61.04
CA LEU A 715 21.93 8.22 61.71
C LEU A 715 20.38 8.01 61.74
N LEU A 716 19.74 6.86 61.51
CA LEU A 716 19.59 5.73 62.43
C LEU A 716 18.62 4.68 61.86
N SER A 717 18.96 3.43 62.15
CA SER A 717 18.22 2.19 62.02
C SER A 717 17.28 1.92 63.21
N GLY A 718 16.31 1.01 62.99
CA GLY A 718 15.70 0.15 64.03
C GLY A 718 14.30 0.60 64.47
N SER A 719 13.36 -0.25 64.85
CA SER A 719 13.31 -1.70 65.05
C SER A 719 11.84 -2.10 65.29
N GLN A 720 11.39 -3.25 64.80
CA GLN A 720 10.89 -4.42 65.58
C GLN A 720 9.44 -4.45 66.12
N HIS A 721 8.85 -5.65 65.88
CA HIS A 721 7.96 -6.48 66.72
C HIS A 721 6.42 -6.45 66.53
N GLY A 722 5.87 -7.66 66.32
CA GLY A 722 4.44 -8.03 66.18
C GLY A 722 3.72 -8.17 67.54
N PRO A 723 2.83 -9.17 67.80
CA PRO A 723 2.31 -10.30 66.99
C PRO A 723 0.76 -10.51 67.08
N GLY A 724 0.26 -11.61 66.49
CA GLY A 724 -0.94 -12.35 66.97
C GLY A 724 -2.26 -12.14 66.21
N ASP A 725 -2.72 -13.12 65.44
CA ASP A 725 -3.68 -14.13 65.94
C ASP A 725 -4.20 -15.05 64.83
N ALA A 726 -4.26 -16.34 65.16
CA ALA A 726 -4.81 -17.42 64.35
C ALA A 726 -6.29 -17.63 64.72
N VAL A 727 -7.15 -17.85 63.71
CA VAL A 727 -8.48 -18.44 63.93
C VAL A 727 -8.76 -19.50 62.88
N VAL A 728 -9.35 -20.57 63.40
CA VAL A 728 -9.59 -21.93 62.88
C VAL A 728 -10.78 -21.99 61.91
N ALA A 729 -10.72 -22.95 60.99
CA ALA A 729 -11.76 -23.33 60.03
C ALA A 729 -13.05 -23.89 60.68
N PRO A 730 -14.16 -23.92 59.90
CA PRO A 730 -14.98 -25.12 59.90
C PRO A 730 -15.33 -25.64 58.50
N ALA A 731 -15.75 -26.90 58.51
CA ALA A 731 -15.92 -27.82 57.41
C ALA A 731 -17.19 -27.62 56.54
N ALA A 732 -17.18 -28.33 55.41
CA ALA A 732 -18.20 -28.38 54.35
C ALA A 732 -19.57 -28.98 54.76
N PRO A 733 -20.58 -28.72 53.93
CA PRO A 733 -21.38 -29.75 53.24
C PRO A 733 -21.33 -29.52 51.71
N GLY A 734 -21.49 -30.44 50.76
CA GLY A 734 -22.24 -31.70 50.74
C GLY A 734 -23.25 -31.68 49.57
N VAL A 735 -22.81 -32.13 48.38
CA VAL A 735 -23.57 -32.76 47.26
C VAL A 735 -24.62 -31.96 46.45
N ALA A 736 -24.42 -31.89 45.11
CA ALA A 736 -25.42 -32.30 44.10
C ALA A 736 -24.82 -32.32 42.67
N SER A 737 -24.56 -33.52 42.14
CA SER A 737 -24.27 -33.77 40.73
C SER A 737 -25.57 -33.96 39.94
N GLY A 738 -25.92 -33.02 39.07
CA GLY A 738 -27.02 -33.15 38.12
C GLY A 738 -26.52 -33.53 36.72
N ARG A 739 -26.68 -34.80 36.33
CA ARG A 739 -26.66 -35.23 34.93
C ARG A 739 -28.03 -34.93 34.31
N ALA A 740 -28.08 -34.07 33.30
CA ALA A 740 -29.26 -33.94 32.44
C ALA A 740 -29.19 -35.00 31.33
N THR A 741 -30.06 -35.99 31.38
CA THR A 741 -30.31 -36.94 30.29
C THR A 741 -31.27 -36.33 29.28
N LEU A 742 -30.82 -36.14 28.04
CA LEU A 742 -31.66 -35.73 26.91
C LEU A 742 -32.47 -36.92 26.38
N SER A 743 -33.76 -36.67 26.13
CA SER A 743 -34.76 -37.63 25.63
C SER A 743 -34.46 -38.13 24.20
N PRO A 744 -34.77 -39.39 23.85
CA PRO A 744 -34.59 -39.95 22.50
C PRO A 744 -35.37 -39.26 21.38
N THR A 745 -36.34 -38.40 21.71
CA THR A 745 -37.16 -37.67 20.74
C THR A 745 -36.39 -36.56 20.00
N PHE A 746 -35.25 -36.10 20.55
CA PHE A 746 -34.47 -35.00 19.98
C PHE A 746 -33.63 -35.44 18.76
N PHE A 747 -33.24 -36.72 18.69
CA PHE A 747 -32.45 -37.26 17.58
C PHE A 747 -33.29 -37.59 16.33
N ALA A 748 -34.59 -37.86 16.49
CA ALA A 748 -35.48 -38.13 15.35
C ALA A 748 -35.82 -36.85 14.54
N ALA A 749 -35.84 -35.69 15.18
CA ALA A 749 -36.11 -34.41 14.52
C ALA A 749 -34.91 -33.87 13.71
N LEU A 750 -33.68 -34.15 14.15
CA LEU A 750 -32.46 -33.70 13.46
C LEU A 750 -32.16 -34.46 12.17
N LEU A 751 -32.66 -35.70 12.03
CA LEU A 751 -32.44 -36.54 10.85
C LEU A 751 -33.47 -36.32 9.73
N ALA A 752 -34.57 -35.59 9.98
CA ALA A 752 -35.59 -35.29 8.97
C ALA A 752 -35.26 -34.05 8.12
N LEU A 753 -34.44 -33.13 8.64
CA LEU A 753 -34.08 -31.87 7.98
C LEU A 753 -33.32 -32.04 6.64
N PRO A 754 -32.36 -32.99 6.51
CA PRO A 754 -31.67 -33.20 5.23
C PRO A 754 -32.60 -33.77 4.14
N ALA A 755 -33.55 -34.62 4.51
CA ALA A 755 -34.48 -35.25 3.58
C ALA A 755 -35.49 -34.25 3.00
N ILE A 756 -35.96 -33.29 3.82
CA ILE A 756 -36.84 -32.21 3.39
C ILE A 756 -36.10 -31.25 2.45
N LEU A 757 -34.82 -30.98 2.71
CA LEU A 757 -33.98 -30.12 1.86
C LEU A 757 -33.77 -30.74 0.46
N VAL A 758 -33.51 -32.05 0.39
CA VAL A 758 -33.34 -32.76 -0.88
C VAL A 758 -34.65 -32.82 -1.67
N ALA A 759 -35.80 -33.00 -0.99
CA ALA A 759 -37.11 -32.96 -1.65
C ALA A 759 -37.47 -31.56 -2.18
N ALA A 760 -37.12 -30.50 -1.46
CA ALA A 760 -37.34 -29.12 -1.88
C ALA A 760 -36.48 -28.74 -3.10
N VAL A 761 -35.20 -29.14 -3.10
CA VAL A 761 -34.28 -28.91 -4.22
C VAL A 761 -34.70 -29.73 -5.45
N GLY A 762 -35.12 -30.99 -5.26
CA GLY A 762 -35.66 -31.82 -6.32
C GLY A 762 -36.95 -31.26 -6.92
N GLY A 763 -37.86 -30.75 -6.09
CA GLY A 763 -39.08 -30.08 -6.53
C GLY A 763 -38.82 -28.78 -7.30
N TYR A 764 -37.84 -27.98 -6.85
CA TYR A 764 -37.42 -26.76 -7.54
C TYR A 764 -36.80 -27.06 -8.91
N MET A 765 -35.94 -28.09 -9.02
CA MET A 765 -35.37 -28.51 -10.30
C MET A 765 -36.43 -29.07 -11.25
N ALA A 766 -37.39 -29.85 -10.76
CA ALA A 766 -38.50 -30.37 -11.57
C ALA A 766 -39.46 -29.26 -12.05
N TRP A 767 -39.72 -28.24 -11.21
CA TRP A 767 -40.51 -27.06 -11.57
C TRP A 767 -39.79 -26.22 -12.64
N ARG A 768 -38.48 -25.99 -12.49
CA ARG A 768 -37.67 -25.26 -13.47
C ARG A 768 -37.60 -25.99 -14.82
N HIS A 769 -37.58 -27.32 -14.81
CA HIS A 769 -37.56 -28.12 -16.04
C HIS A 769 -38.92 -28.15 -16.77
N ARG A 770 -40.04 -27.95 -16.06
CA ARG A 770 -41.36 -27.74 -16.67
C ARG A 770 -41.54 -26.32 -17.23
N ALA A 771 -41.02 -25.30 -16.55
CA ALA A 771 -41.12 -23.91 -17.01
C ALA A 771 -40.37 -23.65 -18.33
N TYR A 772 -39.29 -24.39 -18.62
CA TYR A 772 -38.56 -24.30 -19.89
C TYR A 772 -39.21 -25.07 -21.05
N SER A 773 -40.15 -25.98 -20.77
CA SER A 773 -40.84 -26.79 -21.78
C SER A 773 -42.11 -26.12 -22.34
N GLU A 774 -42.63 -25.06 -21.72
CA GLU A 774 -43.85 -24.36 -22.20
C GLU A 774 -43.58 -23.05 -22.96
N PHE A 775 -42.38 -22.47 -22.90
CA PHE A 775 -42.05 -21.20 -23.57
C PHE A 775 -41.29 -21.35 -24.91
N GLY A 776 -41.10 -22.59 -25.37
CA GLY A 776 -40.36 -22.92 -26.59
C GLY A 776 -41.24 -23.28 -27.80
N ALA A 777 -42.43 -22.71 -27.98
CA ALA A 777 -43.18 -22.82 -29.24
C ALA A 777 -44.32 -21.79 -29.34
N ARG A 778 -44.45 -21.13 -30.51
CA ARG A 778 -45.42 -20.08 -30.93
C ARG A 778 -45.02 -18.65 -30.52
N GLN A 779 -45.01 -17.63 -31.38
CA GLN A 779 -45.51 -17.48 -32.74
C GLN A 779 -44.89 -16.23 -33.39
N ARG A 780 -44.65 -16.33 -34.70
CA ARG A 780 -44.27 -15.26 -35.64
C ARG A 780 -45.54 -14.58 -36.18
N ASN A 781 -45.47 -13.27 -36.43
CA ASN A 781 -46.38 -12.39 -37.19
C ASN A 781 -47.83 -12.14 -36.71
N LYS A 782 -48.13 -10.88 -36.35
CA LYS A 782 -49.07 -9.97 -37.07
C LYS A 782 -49.12 -8.60 -36.36
N GLY A 783 -49.12 -7.53 -37.15
CA GLY A 783 -49.07 -6.16 -36.65
C GLY A 783 -50.37 -5.63 -36.07
N LEU A 784 -50.28 -4.46 -35.43
CA LEU A 784 -51.33 -3.45 -35.42
C LEU A 784 -50.75 -2.08 -35.10
N ASN A 785 -51.33 -1.14 -35.83
CA ASN A 785 -51.07 0.29 -35.94
C ASN A 785 -51.65 1.02 -34.72
N LEU A 786 -50.95 2.01 -34.19
CA LEU A 786 -51.58 3.16 -33.54
C LEU A 786 -50.65 4.37 -33.70
N GLY A 787 -51.06 5.25 -34.60
CA GLY A 787 -50.42 6.52 -34.83
C GLY A 787 -50.82 7.59 -33.82
N THR A 788 -50.04 8.68 -33.90
CA THR A 788 -50.36 10.07 -33.58
C THR A 788 -50.64 10.43 -32.12
N PHE A 789 -49.73 11.20 -31.52
CA PHE A 789 -50.02 12.62 -31.20
C PHE A 789 -48.71 13.43 -31.11
N LEU A 790 -48.63 14.43 -32.01
CA LEU A 790 -47.78 15.64 -32.04
C LEU A 790 -46.31 15.57 -32.53
N ALA A 791 -46.19 15.84 -33.83
CA ALA A 791 -45.14 16.63 -34.51
C ALA A 791 -45.01 18.04 -33.88
N SER A 792 -43.96 18.85 -34.10
CA SER A 792 -43.51 19.36 -35.40
C SER A 792 -42.16 20.10 -35.31
N HIS A 793 -41.21 19.77 -36.19
CA HIS A 793 -40.65 20.58 -37.31
C HIS A 793 -39.65 21.67 -36.91
N GLY A 794 -38.55 21.92 -37.62
CA GLY A 794 -37.97 21.48 -38.91
C GLY A 794 -36.58 22.17 -39.02
N SER A 795 -35.66 21.95 -39.96
CA SER A 795 -35.72 21.43 -41.33
C SER A 795 -34.29 21.22 -41.88
N TYR A 796 -34.11 20.17 -42.70
CA TYR A 796 -33.27 20.01 -43.93
C TYR A 796 -32.06 20.94 -44.18
N SER A 797 -30.90 20.45 -44.66
CA SER A 797 -30.75 19.80 -45.99
C SER A 797 -29.39 19.09 -46.14
N ARG A 798 -29.40 17.99 -46.91
CA ARG A 798 -28.28 17.17 -47.39
C ARG A 798 -27.85 17.60 -48.79
N THR A 799 -26.56 17.46 -49.08
CA THR A 799 -25.84 16.98 -50.31
C THR A 799 -24.45 17.62 -50.27
N GLY A 800 -23.33 17.05 -50.73
CA GLY A 800 -22.99 15.86 -51.48
C GLY A 800 -21.46 15.84 -51.63
N PHE A 801 -20.94 14.68 -51.99
CA PHE A 801 -19.54 14.25 -52.01
C PHE A 801 -18.68 14.78 -53.19
N ASP A 802 -17.39 14.42 -53.11
CA ASP A 802 -16.35 14.26 -54.15
C ASP A 802 -15.46 15.48 -54.51
N ILE A 803 -14.17 15.51 -54.11
CA ILE A 803 -12.96 14.75 -54.51
C ILE A 803 -12.20 15.44 -55.68
N LEU A 804 -10.92 15.79 -55.41
CA LEU A 804 -9.69 15.74 -56.24
C LEU A 804 -8.73 16.84 -55.70
N SER A 805 -7.57 16.55 -55.06
CA SER A 805 -6.30 16.03 -55.63
C SER A 805 -5.85 16.89 -56.82
N THR A 806 -4.63 17.44 -56.94
CA THR A 806 -3.29 16.97 -56.55
C THR A 806 -2.24 17.98 -57.10
N GLU A 807 -0.97 17.78 -56.72
CA GLU A 807 0.29 18.28 -57.34
C GLU A 807 0.71 19.73 -57.03
N GLY A 808 1.98 20.08 -56.85
CA GLY A 808 3.30 19.42 -56.96
C GLY A 808 4.33 20.43 -56.38
N SER A 809 5.23 20.02 -55.49
CA SER A 809 6.62 19.56 -55.74
C SER A 809 7.64 20.67 -56.06
N ASP A 810 8.85 20.45 -55.53
CA ASP A 810 10.20 20.88 -55.97
C ASP A 810 11.01 21.63 -54.89
N HIS A 811 11.98 20.94 -54.24
CA HIS A 811 13.46 20.92 -54.50
C HIS A 811 14.16 22.20 -53.96
N GLU A 812 15.31 22.26 -53.27
CA GLU A 812 16.42 21.33 -53.02
C GLU A 812 17.41 21.85 -51.94
N HIS A 813 18.10 20.92 -51.27
CA HIS A 813 19.44 20.90 -50.64
C HIS A 813 20.17 22.14 -50.05
N ALA A 814 20.67 21.99 -48.80
CA ALA A 814 22.12 21.92 -48.46
C ALA A 814 22.38 21.54 -46.98
N ASN A 815 23.34 20.64 -46.77
CA ASN A 815 23.89 20.17 -45.49
C ASN A 815 24.73 21.23 -44.77
N THR A 816 24.60 21.34 -43.44
CA THR A 816 25.72 21.50 -42.50
C THR A 816 25.33 20.95 -41.14
N SER A 817 26.21 20.12 -40.58
CA SER A 817 26.21 19.61 -39.22
C SER A 817 26.28 20.74 -38.19
N ASP A 818 25.42 20.72 -37.19
CA ASP A 818 25.79 20.96 -35.80
C ASP A 818 24.68 20.41 -34.89
N SER A 819 25.10 19.48 -34.04
CA SER A 819 24.32 18.85 -33.00
C SER A 819 24.18 19.82 -31.83
N GLU A 820 22.99 20.40 -31.64
CA GLU A 820 22.50 21.01 -30.39
C GLU A 820 21.15 21.67 -30.69
N VAL A 821 20.01 21.04 -30.33
CA VAL A 821 18.72 21.75 -30.37
C VAL A 821 17.85 21.35 -29.19
N GLU A 822 17.68 22.33 -28.32
CA GLU A 822 16.86 22.34 -27.12
C GLU A 822 15.36 22.44 -27.42
N GLU A 823 14.55 21.85 -26.55
CA GLU A 823 13.09 21.91 -26.54
C GLU A 823 12.60 23.28 -26.01
N PHE A 824 12.68 24.32 -26.85
CA PHE A 824 12.16 25.65 -26.51
C PHE A 824 11.24 26.25 -27.58
N ASN A 825 10.14 26.81 -27.07
CA ASN A 825 9.15 27.74 -27.65
C ASN A 825 7.96 27.15 -28.43
N ALA A 826 6.79 27.14 -27.77
CA ALA A 826 5.52 27.43 -28.44
C ALA A 826 5.46 28.93 -28.79
N LYS A 827 5.14 29.27 -30.05
CA LYS A 827 5.07 30.66 -30.53
C LYS A 827 3.69 31.28 -30.21
N PRO A 828 3.62 32.55 -29.77
CA PRO A 828 2.35 33.26 -29.67
C PRO A 828 1.84 33.62 -31.08
N ARG A 829 0.63 33.16 -31.44
CA ARG A 829 -0.05 33.66 -32.65
C ARG A 829 -0.69 35.01 -32.36
N HIS A 830 -0.25 36.02 -33.10
CA HIS A 830 -0.89 37.33 -33.14
C HIS A 830 -2.34 37.22 -33.62
N SER A 831 -3.24 37.79 -32.83
CA SER A 831 -4.64 38.04 -33.16
C SER A 831 -4.75 38.97 -34.37
N ALA A 832 -5.35 38.49 -35.46
CA ALA A 832 -5.94 39.35 -36.47
C ALA A 832 -7.45 39.41 -36.20
N VAL A 833 -7.93 40.58 -35.81
CA VAL A 833 -9.34 41.03 -35.87
C VAL A 833 -9.47 41.83 -37.19
N PRO A 834 -10.62 41.92 -37.87
CA PRO A 834 -11.93 41.30 -37.61
C PRO A 834 -12.33 40.19 -38.59
#